data_AF-A0A9W6N8C1-F1
#
_entry.id   AF-A0A9W6N8C1-F1
#
_cell.length_a   1.000
_cell.length_b   1.000
_cell.length_c   1.000
_cell.angle_alpha   90.00
_cell.angle_beta   90.00
_cell.angle_gamma   90.00
#
_symmetry.space_group_name_H-M   'P 1'
#
loop_
_entity.id
_entity.type
_entity.pdbx_description
1 polymer ?
#
loop_
_entity_poly.entity_id
_entity_poly.type
_entity_poly.pdbx_seq_one_letter_code
_entity_poly.pdbx_strand_id
1 'polypeptide(L)'
;MTAAKSRATDAPGEVDVHPVLPLRDIVVFPHMIVPLFVGREKSIRALEEVMKADRPILLATQRNATDDDPGADGIFEVGTLASVLQLLKLPDGTVKVLVEGQSRARVLGYTDRTEFFEAKIEPVEDVIEKPVDVEALARSVVSDFENYVKLNKKVSPEVVSAVSQIEDASKLADTVASHLAVKIGEKQAVLELTDVFQRLEKVLSLMESEVSVLQVEKRIRTRVKRQMEKTQREYYLNEQMKAIQKELGDDDGRDDLAELEERIAKTKLSKEARDKADAEFKKLRQMSPMSAEATVVRNYLDWLLSIPWGVKSKVKKDLAQAEALLESEHFGLEKVKERIVEYLAVQSRANKLTGPILCLVGPPGVGKTSLAKSIAKATGREYVRMSLGGVRDEAEIRGHRRTYIGSMPGKVIQSMKKAKKANPLFLLDEIDKMGMDFRGDPASALLEVLDPEQNNSFNDHYLEVDYDLSNVMFVTTANTLNIPPALMDRMEVIRIAGYTEEEKVEIARRHLLPGILAKHGLAEKEFSIDQEALLEVIRRYTREAGVRNLEREISNVARKAVKELVLQKRKKTVKVTAANLADYLGVIRYRYGEAEAEDQVGVVTGLAWTEVGGELLTIEGVMMPGKGRMTVTGNLKDVMKESISAAASYVRSRAIDFGVEPPLFDRRDIHVHVPEGATPKDGPSAGVAMATAIVSIMTGIPVRKDIAMTGEITLRGRVLPIGGLKEKLLAAVRGGIKTVLIPEENAKDLADIPDSVKTKLEIIPVRVVDQVLAHALLRQPEPIEWDEERAPPPAPAIEEEAPGLRAH
;
A
#
# COMPACT_ATOMS: atom_id res chain seq x y z
N MET A 1 -6.08 57.72 29.47
CA MET A 1 -4.99 58.47 28.85
C MET A 1 -3.80 58.47 29.79
N THR A 2 -2.88 57.55 29.56
CA THR A 2 -1.49 57.56 30.03
C THR A 2 -0.71 57.07 28.81
N ALA A 3 0.02 57.97 28.16
CA ALA A 3 0.74 57.68 26.94
C ALA A 3 1.84 56.63 27.23
N ALA A 4 1.71 55.45 26.66
CA ALA A 4 2.79 54.48 26.62
C ALA A 4 3.90 55.07 25.75
N LYS A 5 5.10 55.25 26.34
CA LYS A 5 6.32 55.61 25.60
C LYS A 5 6.55 54.54 24.52
N SER A 6 6.69 54.94 23.26
CA SER A 6 7.17 54.03 22.22
C SER A 6 8.60 53.62 22.57
N ARG A 7 8.81 52.35 22.95
CA ARG A 7 10.15 51.79 23.06
C ARG A 7 10.74 51.68 21.66
N ALA A 8 12.02 52.01 21.54
CA ALA A 8 12.78 51.80 20.31
C ALA A 8 12.70 50.32 19.95
N THR A 9 12.20 50.04 18.75
CA THR A 9 12.38 48.75 18.08
C THR A 9 13.84 48.61 17.74
N ASP A 10 14.49 47.55 18.23
CA ASP A 10 15.87 47.20 17.85
C ASP A 10 15.96 47.14 16.31
N ALA A 11 17.02 47.72 15.74
CA ALA A 11 17.12 47.89 14.31
C ALA A 11 17.36 46.54 13.60
N PRO A 12 16.86 46.34 12.37
CA PRO A 12 17.11 45.12 11.59
C PRO A 12 18.61 44.84 11.45
N GLY A 13 19.05 43.63 11.80
CA GLY A 13 20.46 43.20 11.72
C GLY A 13 21.31 43.47 12.98
N GLU A 14 20.73 44.00 14.06
CA GLU A 14 21.41 44.16 15.34
C GLU A 14 21.38 42.82 16.11
N VAL A 15 22.56 42.27 16.42
CA VAL A 15 22.70 41.02 17.17
C VAL A 15 22.70 41.34 18.65
N ASP A 16 21.64 40.96 19.34
CA ASP A 16 21.45 41.27 20.75
C ASP A 16 21.19 40.01 21.59
N VAL A 17 21.47 40.09 22.89
CA VAL A 17 21.44 38.93 23.79
C VAL A 17 20.18 38.95 24.66
N HIS A 18 19.33 37.94 24.51
CA HIS A 18 18.04 37.85 25.21
C HIS A 18 17.86 36.53 25.97
N PRO A 19 17.22 36.57 27.15
CA PRO A 19 16.74 35.36 27.83
C PRO A 19 15.74 34.61 26.96
N VAL A 20 15.82 33.29 26.97
CA VAL A 20 14.97 32.38 26.17
C VAL A 20 14.04 31.61 27.09
N LEU A 21 12.76 31.57 26.73
CA LEU A 21 11.74 30.75 27.36
C LEU A 21 11.34 29.60 26.42
N PRO A 22 11.81 28.37 26.66
CA PRO A 22 11.40 27.21 25.87
C PRO A 22 9.94 26.84 26.13
N LEU A 23 9.14 26.75 25.07
CA LEU A 23 7.71 26.43 25.11
C LEU A 23 7.46 24.98 24.65
N ARG A 24 6.61 24.23 25.35
CA ARG A 24 6.36 22.81 25.05
C ARG A 24 5.28 22.62 23.99
N ASP A 25 4.09 23.17 24.25
CA ASP A 25 2.85 22.82 23.53
C ASP A 25 2.27 23.97 22.71
N ILE A 26 3.02 25.05 22.50
CA ILE A 26 2.53 26.24 21.82
C ILE A 26 3.62 26.96 21.04
N VAL A 27 3.27 27.36 19.82
CA VAL A 27 4.02 28.32 19.01
C VAL A 27 3.35 29.68 19.19
N VAL A 28 4.10 30.66 19.68
CA VAL A 28 3.60 32.03 19.85
C VAL A 28 3.93 32.85 18.62
N PHE A 29 2.93 33.47 18.01
CA PHE A 29 3.08 34.33 16.84
C PHE A 29 3.21 35.81 17.26
N PRO A 30 3.76 36.68 16.39
CA PRO A 30 3.67 38.13 16.59
C PRO A 30 2.22 38.60 16.82
N HIS A 31 2.06 39.59 17.70
CA HIS A 31 0.77 40.15 18.16
C HIS A 31 -0.15 39.20 18.93
N MET A 32 0.26 37.95 19.16
CA MET A 32 -0.50 37.00 19.96
C MET A 32 -0.33 37.30 21.45
N ILE A 33 -1.45 37.48 22.15
CA ILE A 33 -1.47 37.59 23.62
C ILE A 33 -1.88 36.25 24.21
N VAL A 34 -1.01 35.63 25.00
CA VAL A 34 -1.27 34.29 25.55
C VAL A 34 -0.81 34.15 27.00
N PRO A 35 -1.62 33.54 27.88
CA PRO A 35 -1.17 33.17 29.20
C PRO A 35 -0.34 31.88 29.15
N LEU A 36 0.89 31.92 29.69
CA LEU A 36 1.79 30.80 29.82
C LEU A 36 1.95 30.40 31.30
N PHE A 37 2.04 29.10 31.55
CA PHE A 37 2.31 28.53 32.87
C PHE A 37 3.74 28.01 32.90
N VAL A 38 4.55 28.54 33.80
CA VAL A 38 5.99 28.27 33.88
C VAL A 38 6.29 27.66 35.24
N GLY A 39 6.78 26.41 35.23
CA GLY A 39 7.14 25.67 36.44
C GLY A 39 8.63 25.33 36.58
N ARG A 40 9.43 25.47 35.52
CA ARG A 40 10.87 25.14 35.54
C ARG A 40 11.66 26.27 36.20
N GLU A 41 12.55 25.95 37.13
CA GLU A 41 13.34 26.97 37.85
C GLU A 41 14.15 27.88 36.91
N LYS A 42 14.85 27.30 35.91
CA LYS A 42 15.61 28.07 34.91
C LYS A 42 14.72 29.10 34.18
N SER A 43 13.51 28.69 33.82
CA SER A 43 12.53 29.54 33.12
C SER A 43 11.93 30.62 34.02
N ILE A 44 11.71 30.32 35.30
CA ILE A 44 11.26 31.32 36.29
C ILE A 44 12.34 32.38 36.50
N ARG A 45 13.62 31.98 36.60
CA ARG A 45 14.76 32.91 36.72
C ARG A 45 14.89 33.81 35.48
N ALA A 46 14.73 33.26 34.27
CA ALA A 46 14.71 34.05 33.04
C ALA A 46 13.63 35.16 33.08
N LEU A 47 12.41 34.82 33.52
CA LEU A 47 11.31 35.78 33.63
C LEU A 47 11.57 36.85 34.70
N GLU A 48 12.15 36.49 35.84
CA GLU A 48 12.50 37.45 36.89
C GLU A 48 13.58 38.44 36.43
N GLU A 49 14.56 37.97 35.66
CA GLU A 49 15.60 38.84 35.09
C GLU A 49 15.03 39.79 34.05
N VAL A 50 14.19 39.28 33.15
CA VAL A 50 13.47 40.06 32.14
C VAL A 50 12.64 41.17 32.77
N MET A 51 11.93 40.89 33.86
CA MET A 51 11.13 41.89 34.58
C MET A 51 11.98 42.94 35.31
N LYS A 52 13.16 42.57 35.84
CA LYS A 52 14.07 43.53 36.50
C LYS A 52 14.72 44.47 35.49
N ALA A 53 15.14 43.92 34.34
CA ALA A 53 15.87 44.64 33.30
C ALA A 53 14.96 45.35 32.28
N ASP A 54 13.64 45.08 32.32
CA ASP A 54 12.64 45.65 31.43
C ASP A 54 12.93 45.40 29.93
N ARG A 55 13.50 44.23 29.64
CA ARG A 55 13.90 43.78 28.30
C ARG A 55 12.87 42.82 27.69
N PRO A 56 12.85 42.59 26.37
CA PRO A 56 12.01 41.56 25.78
C PRO A 56 12.60 40.16 26.01
N ILE A 57 11.74 39.14 26.01
CA ILE A 57 12.09 37.73 26.16
C ILE A 57 11.88 36.99 24.83
N LEU A 58 12.77 36.06 24.47
CA LEU A 58 12.57 35.21 23.32
C LEU A 58 11.70 34.00 23.70
N LEU A 59 10.58 33.82 23.01
CA LEU A 59 9.74 32.64 23.11
C LEU A 59 10.09 31.67 21.98
N ALA A 60 10.65 30.50 22.33
CA ALA A 60 11.08 29.50 21.36
C ALA A 60 10.43 28.15 21.63
N THR A 61 9.87 27.52 20.60
CA THR A 61 9.17 26.23 20.74
C THR A 61 10.20 25.09 20.83
N GLN A 62 9.90 24.06 21.62
CA GLN A 62 10.70 22.83 21.69
C GLN A 62 10.33 21.89 20.54
N ARG A 63 11.32 21.16 20.02
CA ARG A 63 11.12 20.12 18.99
C ARG A 63 10.38 18.91 19.55
N ASN A 64 10.63 18.56 20.80
CA ASN A 64 9.94 17.48 21.52
C ASN A 64 9.28 18.03 22.79
N ALA A 65 7.95 18.00 22.83
CA ALA A 65 7.16 18.51 23.97
C ALA A 65 7.28 17.64 25.25
N THR A 66 7.68 16.38 25.12
CA THR A 66 7.83 15.46 26.27
C THR A 66 9.16 15.58 27.00
N ASP A 67 10.11 16.37 26.47
CA ASP A 67 11.40 16.58 27.10
C ASP A 67 11.29 17.66 28.19
N ASP A 68 11.66 17.30 29.42
CA ASP A 68 11.56 18.16 30.59
C ASP A 68 12.75 19.14 30.74
N ASP A 69 13.91 18.87 30.13
CA ASP A 69 15.07 19.77 30.12
C ASP A 69 15.74 19.73 28.73
N PRO A 70 15.13 20.39 27.72
CA PRO A 70 15.63 20.34 26.35
C PRO A 70 17.03 20.96 26.27
N GLY A 71 17.95 20.26 25.61
CA GLY A 71 19.21 20.86 25.16
C GLY A 71 18.98 21.95 24.10
N ALA A 72 20.02 22.72 23.79
CA ALA A 72 19.96 23.77 22.76
C ALA A 72 19.48 23.23 21.39
N ASP A 73 19.91 22.02 21.01
CA ASP A 73 19.51 21.35 19.77
C ASP A 73 18.03 20.91 19.76
N GLY A 74 17.42 20.83 20.94
CA GLY A 74 16.03 20.46 21.16
C GLY A 74 15.05 21.63 21.00
N ILE A 75 15.53 22.84 20.71
CA ILE A 75 14.71 24.06 20.55
C ILE A 75 14.75 24.50 19.08
N PHE A 76 13.62 24.99 18.56
CA PHE A 76 13.57 25.55 17.22
C PHE A 76 14.37 26.86 17.12
N GLU A 77 15.01 27.07 15.98
CA GLU A 77 15.91 28.20 15.74
C GLU A 77 15.16 29.53 15.55
N VAL A 78 13.90 29.49 15.10
CA VAL A 78 13.06 30.69 14.95
C VAL A 78 12.01 30.73 16.06
N GLY A 79 11.99 31.84 16.78
CA GLY A 79 11.04 32.14 17.84
C GLY A 79 10.43 33.54 17.68
N THR A 80 9.69 33.95 18.70
CA THR A 80 9.03 35.26 18.74
C THR A 80 9.55 36.05 19.95
N LEU A 81 10.06 37.24 19.70
CA LEU A 81 10.33 38.22 20.75
C LEU A 81 9.01 38.66 21.37
N ALA A 82 8.93 38.66 22.69
CA ALA A 82 7.73 39.00 23.43
C ALA A 82 7.99 39.94 24.59
N SER A 83 6.99 40.78 24.89
CA SER A 83 6.95 41.56 26.12
C SER A 83 6.18 40.80 27.20
N VAL A 84 6.65 40.89 28.44
CA VAL A 84 5.94 40.35 29.60
C VAL A 84 4.97 41.41 30.11
N LEU A 85 3.67 41.17 29.93
CA LEU A 85 2.61 42.11 30.35
C LEU A 85 2.29 41.99 31.84
N GLN A 86 2.21 40.76 32.35
CA GLN A 86 1.81 40.49 33.72
C GLN A 86 2.44 39.18 34.23
N LEU A 87 2.91 39.17 35.47
CA LEU A 87 3.42 37.97 36.15
C LEU A 87 2.67 37.75 37.47
N LEU A 88 2.15 36.55 37.67
CA LEU A 88 1.44 36.13 38.88
C LEU A 88 2.05 34.82 39.40
N LYS A 89 2.60 34.85 40.63
CA LYS A 89 3.07 33.64 41.31
C LYS A 89 1.88 32.93 41.95
N LEU A 90 1.69 31.65 41.63
CA LEU A 90 0.62 30.81 42.18
C LEU A 90 1.08 30.11 43.47
N PRO A 91 0.15 29.73 44.37
CA PRO A 91 0.48 29.08 45.64
C PRO A 91 1.18 27.72 45.51
N ASP A 92 1.07 27.09 44.34
CA ASP A 92 1.68 25.80 44.01
C ASP A 92 3.16 25.91 43.56
N GLY A 93 3.72 27.13 43.55
CA GLY A 93 5.09 27.40 43.14
C GLY A 93 5.26 27.65 41.64
N THR A 94 4.21 27.51 40.83
CA THR A 94 4.25 27.86 39.40
C THR A 94 4.01 29.35 39.16
N VAL A 95 4.51 29.86 38.04
CA VAL A 95 4.33 31.26 37.64
C VAL A 95 3.43 31.32 36.42
N LYS A 96 2.31 32.04 36.53
CA LYS A 96 1.45 32.38 35.40
C LYS A 96 1.89 33.72 34.83
N VAL A 97 2.32 33.74 33.57
CA VAL A 97 2.76 34.96 32.88
C VAL A 97 1.86 35.24 31.67
N LEU A 98 1.48 36.49 31.46
CA LEU A 98 0.82 36.96 30.25
C LEU A 98 1.85 37.62 29.36
N VAL A 99 2.03 37.11 28.14
CA VAL A 99 3.02 37.61 27.18
C VAL A 99 2.33 38.10 25.90
N GLU A 100 2.91 39.10 25.27
CA GLU A 100 2.52 39.62 23.95
C GLU A 100 3.69 39.46 22.98
N GLY A 101 3.48 38.68 21.91
CA GLY A 101 4.46 38.57 20.83
C GLY A 101 4.62 39.89 20.07
N GLN A 102 5.84 40.28 19.75
CA GLN A 102 6.16 41.54 19.07
C GLN A 102 6.65 41.29 17.64
N SER A 103 7.73 40.53 17.49
CA SER A 103 8.38 40.28 16.19
C SER A 103 9.04 38.90 16.18
N ARG A 104 9.33 38.38 14.98
CA ARG A 104 10.11 37.15 14.81
C ARG A 104 11.57 37.41 15.07
N ALA A 105 12.26 36.43 15.65
CA ALA A 105 13.71 36.46 15.78
C ALA A 105 14.30 35.06 15.58
N ARG A 106 15.49 35.03 14.96
CA ARG A 106 16.28 33.82 14.75
C ARG A 106 17.38 33.74 15.79
N VAL A 107 17.58 32.56 16.35
CA VAL A 107 18.69 32.24 17.26
C VAL A 107 19.96 31.99 16.46
N LEU A 108 21.01 32.73 16.76
CA LEU A 108 22.35 32.52 16.18
C LEU A 108 23.22 31.60 17.05
N GLY A 109 22.96 31.56 18.35
CA GLY A 109 23.64 30.67 19.29
C GLY A 109 23.31 30.97 20.76
N TYR A 110 23.40 29.96 21.61
CA TYR A 110 23.19 30.07 23.05
C TYR A 110 24.48 30.48 23.78
N THR A 111 24.35 31.21 24.89
CA THR A 111 25.48 31.59 25.76
C THR A 111 25.76 30.49 26.80
N ASP A 112 26.96 30.49 27.39
CA ASP A 112 27.37 29.49 28.40
C ASP A 112 26.74 29.72 29.80
N ARG A 113 25.71 30.56 29.90
CA ARG A 113 25.09 30.93 31.17
C ARG A 113 24.27 29.76 31.72
N THR A 114 24.60 29.30 32.92
CA THR A 114 23.97 28.10 33.52
C THR A 114 22.69 28.38 34.31
N GLU A 115 22.41 29.66 34.64
CA GLU A 115 21.28 30.05 35.49
C GLU A 115 19.93 29.96 34.76
N PHE A 116 19.93 30.29 33.47
CA PHE A 116 18.79 30.24 32.57
C PHE A 116 19.27 30.28 31.11
N PHE A 117 18.41 29.90 30.16
CA PHE A 117 18.77 29.96 28.74
C PHE A 117 18.84 31.40 28.25
N GLU A 118 19.92 31.73 27.58
CA GLU A 118 20.18 33.05 27.00
C GLU A 118 20.82 32.85 25.63
N ALA A 119 20.37 33.59 24.63
CA ALA A 119 20.79 33.41 23.25
C ALA A 119 21.03 34.74 22.54
N LYS A 120 21.99 34.72 21.60
CA LYS A 120 22.16 35.78 20.60
C LYS A 120 21.09 35.60 19.54
N ILE A 121 20.33 36.66 19.30
CA ILE A 121 19.23 36.64 18.34
C ILE A 121 19.39 37.73 17.29
N GLU A 122 18.75 37.51 16.15
CA GLU A 122 18.62 38.46 15.05
C GLU A 122 17.12 38.61 14.71
N PRO A 123 16.55 39.82 14.75
CA PRO A 123 15.18 40.07 14.29
C PRO A 123 15.02 39.70 12.81
N VAL A 124 13.92 39.01 12.48
CA VAL A 124 13.65 38.56 11.10
C VAL A 124 12.63 39.50 10.46
N GLU A 125 13.00 40.08 9.32
CA GLU A 125 12.11 40.93 8.52
C GLU A 125 11.21 40.12 7.57
N ASP A 126 10.02 40.66 7.33
CA ASP A 126 9.09 40.13 6.35
C ASP A 126 9.43 40.61 4.94
N VAL A 127 9.46 39.69 3.98
CA VAL A 127 9.73 40.00 2.57
C VAL A 127 8.42 39.97 1.78
N ILE A 128 8.17 41.05 1.01
CA ILE A 128 7.00 41.18 0.13
C ILE A 128 7.48 41.33 -1.32
N GLU A 129 7.56 40.22 -2.06
CA GLU A 129 8.01 40.25 -3.46
C GLU A 129 6.90 40.60 -4.45
N LYS A 130 5.63 40.23 -4.16
CA LYS A 130 4.48 40.35 -5.08
C LYS A 130 3.26 41.02 -4.44
N PRO A 131 3.22 42.36 -4.36
CA PRO A 131 2.18 43.08 -3.60
C PRO A 131 0.74 42.81 -4.07
N VAL A 132 0.53 42.72 -5.40
CA VAL A 132 -0.81 42.49 -5.98
C VAL A 132 -1.33 41.08 -5.67
N ASP A 133 -0.48 40.07 -5.78
CA ASP A 133 -0.85 38.68 -5.52
C ASP A 133 -1.07 38.44 -4.02
N VAL A 134 -0.26 39.08 -3.16
CA VAL A 134 -0.42 39.08 -1.70
C VAL A 134 -1.78 39.66 -1.30
N GLU A 135 -2.21 40.76 -1.91
CA GLU A 135 -3.52 41.36 -1.62
C GLU A 135 -4.70 40.45 -2.02
N ALA A 136 -4.62 39.80 -3.18
CA ALA A 136 -5.63 38.84 -3.62
C ALA A 136 -5.70 37.61 -2.70
N LEU A 137 -4.54 37.11 -2.26
CA LEU A 137 -4.43 35.98 -1.36
C LEU A 137 -4.94 36.32 0.05
N ALA A 138 -4.65 37.52 0.56
CA ALA A 138 -5.17 38.03 1.83
C ALA A 138 -6.72 38.03 1.86
N ARG A 139 -7.38 38.48 0.79
CA ARG A 139 -8.85 38.41 0.69
C ARG A 139 -9.39 36.98 0.74
N SER A 140 -8.68 36.05 0.09
CA SER A 140 -9.05 34.63 0.09
C SER A 140 -8.90 34.01 1.48
N VAL A 141 -7.80 34.32 2.19
CA VAL A 141 -7.57 33.90 3.58
C VAL A 141 -8.67 34.40 4.52
N VAL A 142 -9.10 35.66 4.40
CA VAL A 142 -10.23 36.18 5.20
C VAL A 142 -11.52 35.41 4.91
N SER A 143 -11.85 35.18 3.63
CA SER A 143 -13.08 34.49 3.25
C SER A 143 -13.11 33.03 3.74
N ASP A 144 -11.99 32.32 3.65
CA ASP A 144 -11.90 30.94 4.13
C ASP A 144 -11.85 30.87 5.66
N PHE A 145 -11.27 31.87 6.32
CA PHE A 145 -11.27 31.94 7.78
C PHE A 145 -12.69 32.08 8.34
N GLU A 146 -13.55 32.85 7.69
CA GLU A 146 -14.98 32.90 8.04
C GLU A 146 -15.64 31.52 7.93
N ASN A 147 -15.33 30.76 6.88
CA ASN A 147 -15.86 29.42 6.67
C ASN A 147 -15.35 28.43 7.72
N TYR A 148 -14.07 28.54 8.07
CA TYR A 148 -13.44 27.76 9.14
C TYR A 148 -14.10 28.03 10.50
N VAL A 149 -14.30 29.28 10.90
CA VAL A 149 -14.93 29.64 12.18
C VAL A 149 -16.41 29.20 12.24
N LYS A 150 -17.15 29.26 11.12
CA LYS A 150 -18.54 28.72 11.04
C LYS A 150 -18.60 27.22 11.35
N LEU A 151 -17.55 26.47 11.03
CA LEU A 151 -17.45 25.03 11.28
C LEU A 151 -16.84 24.73 12.66
N ASN A 152 -15.84 25.50 13.08
CA ASN A 152 -15.13 25.33 14.34
C ASN A 152 -15.64 26.28 15.44
N LYS A 153 -16.60 25.79 16.24
CA LYS A 153 -17.23 26.56 17.34
C LYS A 153 -16.30 26.93 18.50
N LYS A 154 -15.02 26.53 18.48
CA LYS A 154 -14.04 26.91 19.50
C LYS A 154 -13.54 28.35 19.34
N VAL A 155 -13.63 28.90 18.13
CA VAL A 155 -13.25 30.30 17.84
C VAL A 155 -14.48 31.18 17.97
N SER A 156 -14.36 32.28 18.73
CA SER A 156 -15.46 33.23 18.89
C SER A 156 -15.72 33.98 17.58
N PRO A 157 -17.00 34.20 17.18
CA PRO A 157 -17.33 35.04 16.02
C PRO A 157 -16.76 36.46 16.09
N GLU A 158 -16.45 36.98 17.28
CA GLU A 158 -15.81 38.29 17.46
C GLU A 158 -14.41 38.36 16.83
N VAL A 159 -13.70 37.23 16.78
CA VAL A 159 -12.36 37.12 16.16
C VAL A 159 -12.44 37.32 14.65
N VAL A 160 -13.54 36.90 14.01
CA VAL A 160 -13.75 37.09 12.56
C VAL A 160 -13.81 38.57 12.22
N SER A 161 -14.55 39.35 13.03
CA SER A 161 -14.63 40.80 12.87
C SER A 161 -13.26 41.45 13.01
N ALA A 162 -12.46 41.03 14.01
CA ALA A 162 -11.11 41.55 14.21
C ALA A 162 -10.17 41.22 13.04
N VAL A 163 -10.20 39.98 12.53
CA VAL A 163 -9.38 39.54 11.38
C VAL A 163 -9.77 40.29 10.10
N SER A 164 -11.06 40.56 9.87
CA SER A 164 -11.54 41.29 8.69
C SER A 164 -11.09 42.76 8.63
N GLN A 165 -10.64 43.33 9.75
CA GLN A 165 -10.17 44.71 9.85
C GLN A 165 -8.63 44.83 9.71
N ILE A 166 -7.91 43.72 9.53
CA ILE A 166 -6.46 43.72 9.38
C ILE A 166 -6.11 44.00 7.91
N GLU A 167 -5.54 45.18 7.64
CA GLU A 167 -5.08 45.57 6.31
C GLU A 167 -3.67 45.04 5.99
N ASP A 168 -2.85 44.81 7.01
CA ASP A 168 -1.48 44.29 6.86
C ASP A 168 -1.47 42.77 6.63
N ALA A 169 -0.94 42.35 5.48
CA ALA A 169 -0.92 40.95 5.05
C ALA A 169 -0.05 40.03 5.93
N SER A 170 1.05 40.55 6.48
CA SER A 170 1.92 39.78 7.39
C SER A 170 1.21 39.54 8.72
N LYS A 171 0.64 40.61 9.29
CA LYS A 171 -0.15 40.55 10.52
C LYS A 171 -1.38 39.66 10.37
N LEU A 172 -2.02 39.67 9.20
CA LEU A 172 -3.16 38.83 8.88
C LEU A 172 -2.76 37.34 8.94
N ALA A 173 -1.68 36.95 8.27
CA ALA A 173 -1.19 35.57 8.26
C ALA A 173 -0.94 35.05 9.68
N ASP A 174 -0.31 35.87 10.52
CA ASP A 174 0.09 35.51 11.89
C ASP A 174 -1.11 35.38 12.82
N THR A 175 -2.04 36.33 12.71
CA THR A 175 -3.28 36.33 13.50
C THR A 175 -4.11 35.10 13.16
N VAL A 176 -4.28 34.79 11.87
CA VAL A 176 -5.04 33.62 11.42
C VAL A 176 -4.35 32.32 11.86
N ALA A 177 -3.03 32.19 11.67
CA ALA A 177 -2.27 31.01 12.07
C ALA A 177 -2.38 30.69 13.57
N SER A 178 -2.47 31.72 14.42
CA SER A 178 -2.65 31.56 15.87
C SER A 178 -3.96 30.82 16.23
N HIS A 179 -5.02 31.03 15.45
CA HIS A 179 -6.36 30.46 15.66
C HIS A 179 -6.60 29.12 14.94
N LEU A 180 -5.68 28.68 14.06
CA LEU A 180 -5.76 27.38 13.43
C LEU A 180 -5.45 26.25 14.42
N ALA A 181 -6.20 25.16 14.35
CA ALA A 181 -6.07 24.00 15.23
C ALA A 181 -5.15 22.91 14.63
N VAL A 182 -3.98 23.30 14.14
CA VAL A 182 -3.01 22.40 13.47
C VAL A 182 -1.85 22.00 14.38
N LYS A 183 -1.12 20.94 13.99
CA LYS A 183 0.04 20.42 14.74
C LYS A 183 1.15 21.47 14.89
N ILE A 184 1.90 21.39 15.98
CA ILE A 184 2.99 22.32 16.32
C ILE A 184 4.01 22.47 15.18
N GLY A 185 4.43 21.36 14.56
CA GLY A 185 5.38 21.41 13.44
C GLY A 185 4.89 22.23 12.23
N GLU A 186 3.60 22.18 11.92
CA GLU A 186 3.03 23.00 10.84
C GLU A 186 2.92 24.48 11.24
N LYS A 187 2.58 24.77 12.52
CA LYS A 187 2.60 26.16 13.03
C LYS A 187 4.01 26.75 13.02
N GLN A 188 4.99 25.94 13.40
CA GLN A 188 6.39 26.34 13.40
C GLN A 188 6.88 26.62 11.98
N ALA A 189 6.52 25.78 11.00
CA ALA A 189 6.83 26.04 9.60
C ALA A 189 6.22 27.37 9.10
N VAL A 190 5.00 27.74 9.54
CA VAL A 190 4.41 29.04 9.21
C VAL A 190 5.16 30.20 9.87
N LEU A 191 5.65 30.04 11.10
CA LEU A 191 6.44 31.05 11.79
C LEU A 191 7.79 31.30 11.09
N GLU A 192 8.41 30.24 10.54
CA GLU A 192 9.73 30.25 9.89
C GLU A 192 9.74 30.87 8.49
N LEU A 193 8.59 30.94 7.80
CA LEU A 193 8.49 31.53 6.46
C LEU A 193 8.63 33.06 6.55
N THR A 194 9.66 33.63 5.93
CA THR A 194 9.89 35.09 5.88
C THR A 194 9.13 35.79 4.75
N ASP A 195 8.84 35.06 3.67
CA ASP A 195 8.05 35.55 2.54
C ASP A 195 6.55 35.54 2.89
N VAL A 196 5.92 36.72 2.81
CA VAL A 196 4.50 36.89 3.20
C VAL A 196 3.56 36.16 2.25
N PHE A 197 3.88 36.06 0.96
CA PHE A 197 3.08 35.34 -0.02
C PHE A 197 3.08 33.83 0.30
N GLN A 198 4.26 33.24 0.48
CA GLN A 198 4.38 31.81 0.84
C GLN A 198 3.71 31.51 2.19
N ARG A 199 3.80 32.44 3.14
CA ARG A 199 3.16 32.29 4.45
C ARG A 199 1.64 32.27 4.33
N LEU A 200 1.04 33.22 3.59
CA LEU A 200 -0.40 33.24 3.34
C LEU A 200 -0.87 31.99 2.57
N GLU A 201 -0.10 31.52 1.60
CA GLU A 201 -0.41 30.30 0.83
C GLU A 201 -0.41 29.06 1.73
N LYS A 202 0.59 28.94 2.60
CA LYS A 202 0.67 27.86 3.58
C LYS A 202 -0.49 27.91 4.58
N VAL A 203 -0.83 29.10 5.09
CA VAL A 203 -1.98 29.29 5.99
C VAL A 203 -3.30 28.90 5.32
N LEU A 204 -3.50 29.30 4.05
CA LEU A 204 -4.68 28.94 3.28
C LEU A 204 -4.79 27.43 3.09
N SER A 205 -3.70 26.78 2.67
CA SER A 205 -3.65 25.32 2.46
C SER A 205 -3.95 24.54 3.76
N LEU A 206 -3.37 24.98 4.88
CA LEU A 206 -3.65 24.37 6.19
C LEU A 206 -5.12 24.54 6.57
N MET A 207 -5.70 25.71 6.32
CA MET A 207 -7.10 25.99 6.62
C MET A 207 -8.07 25.14 5.76
N GLU A 208 -7.82 25.00 4.46
CA GLU A 208 -8.61 24.15 3.57
C GLU A 208 -8.61 22.69 4.03
N SER A 209 -7.43 22.18 4.44
CA SER A 209 -7.29 20.82 4.95
C SER A 209 -8.13 20.60 6.21
N GLU A 210 -8.11 21.55 7.15
CA GLU A 210 -8.91 21.49 8.39
C GLU A 210 -10.41 21.63 8.12
N VAL A 211 -10.81 22.53 7.21
CA VAL A 211 -12.21 22.66 6.77
C VAL A 211 -12.72 21.34 6.22
N SER A 212 -11.93 20.64 5.40
CA SER A 212 -12.29 19.32 4.86
C SER A 212 -12.53 18.28 5.98
N VAL A 213 -11.62 18.21 6.96
CA VAL A 213 -11.74 17.32 8.13
C VAL A 213 -13.01 17.66 8.94
N LEU A 214 -13.22 18.94 9.29
CA LEU A 214 -14.39 19.40 10.03
C LEU A 214 -15.71 19.13 9.29
N GLN A 215 -15.73 19.22 7.96
CA GLN A 215 -16.90 18.86 7.16
C GLN A 215 -17.20 17.37 7.18
N VAL A 216 -16.18 16.51 7.19
CA VAL A 216 -16.34 15.06 7.35
C VAL A 216 -16.86 14.76 8.75
N GLU A 217 -16.27 15.36 9.80
CA GLU A 217 -16.76 15.21 11.17
C GLU A 217 -18.21 15.66 11.33
N LYS A 218 -18.57 16.82 10.75
CA LYS A 218 -19.95 17.31 10.75
C LYS A 218 -20.88 16.33 10.03
N ARG A 219 -20.49 15.79 8.87
CA ARG A 219 -21.26 14.76 8.15
C ARG A 219 -21.46 13.50 8.99
N ILE A 220 -20.41 13.03 9.66
CA ILE A 220 -20.48 11.89 10.59
C ILE A 220 -21.41 12.22 11.74
N ARG A 221 -21.25 13.36 12.41
CA ARG A 221 -22.08 13.79 13.53
C ARG A 221 -23.53 13.96 13.13
N THR A 222 -23.83 14.50 11.95
CA THR A 222 -25.20 14.59 11.41
C THR A 222 -25.77 13.21 11.09
N ARG A 223 -24.96 12.28 10.55
CA ARG A 223 -25.38 10.89 10.31
C ARG A 223 -25.68 10.16 11.61
N VAL A 224 -24.80 10.27 12.60
CA VAL A 224 -24.99 9.73 13.95
C VAL A 224 -26.20 10.37 14.61
N LYS A 225 -26.38 11.69 14.51
CA LYS A 225 -27.55 12.39 15.06
C LYS A 225 -28.85 11.92 14.38
N ARG A 226 -28.89 11.78 13.05
CA ARG A 226 -30.06 11.24 12.34
C ARG A 226 -30.33 9.79 12.72
N GLN A 227 -29.28 9.00 12.94
CA GLN A 227 -29.41 7.62 13.42
C GLN A 227 -29.96 7.60 14.85
N MET A 228 -29.45 8.45 15.75
CA MET A 228 -29.94 8.59 17.11
C MET A 228 -31.37 9.15 17.16
N GLU A 229 -31.72 10.15 16.36
CA GLU A 229 -33.08 10.68 16.24
C GLU A 229 -34.02 9.62 15.68
N LYS A 230 -33.56 8.79 14.73
CA LYS A 230 -34.31 7.63 14.24
C LYS A 230 -34.50 6.60 15.35
N THR A 231 -33.46 6.29 16.13
CA THR A 231 -33.53 5.36 17.26
C THR A 231 -34.36 5.90 18.41
N GLN A 232 -34.32 7.20 18.72
CA GLN A 232 -35.19 7.84 19.70
C GLN A 232 -36.63 7.89 19.21
N ARG A 233 -36.85 8.13 17.91
CA ARG A 233 -38.18 8.10 17.31
C ARG A 233 -38.73 6.66 17.27
N GLU A 234 -37.92 5.67 16.94
CA GLU A 234 -38.26 4.25 17.04
C GLU A 234 -38.49 3.85 18.50
N TYR A 235 -37.70 4.34 19.44
CA TYR A 235 -37.91 4.12 20.88
C TYR A 235 -39.21 4.76 21.37
N TYR A 236 -39.50 6.00 20.97
CA TYR A 236 -40.73 6.71 21.32
C TYR A 236 -41.95 6.10 20.63
N LEU A 237 -41.84 5.70 19.36
CA LEU A 237 -42.88 4.98 18.64
C LEU A 237 -43.08 3.58 19.23
N ASN A 238 -42.03 2.90 19.69
CA ASN A 238 -42.13 1.62 20.37
C ASN A 238 -42.73 1.78 21.77
N GLU A 239 -42.40 2.83 22.53
CA GLU A 239 -43.06 3.13 23.82
C GLU A 239 -44.52 3.56 23.62
N GLN A 240 -44.84 4.30 22.55
CA GLN A 240 -46.24 4.57 22.17
C GLN A 240 -46.96 3.30 21.71
N MET A 241 -46.34 2.47 20.89
CA MET A 241 -46.88 1.16 20.49
C MET A 241 -47.04 0.25 21.70
N LYS A 242 -46.17 0.34 22.70
CA LYS A 242 -46.24 -0.40 23.96
C LYS A 242 -47.34 0.12 24.87
N ALA A 243 -47.60 1.43 24.89
CA ALA A 243 -48.78 1.99 25.54
C ALA A 243 -50.07 1.57 24.83
N ILE A 244 -50.07 1.62 23.49
CA ILE A 244 -51.20 1.22 22.64
C ILE A 244 -51.47 -0.29 22.75
N GLN A 245 -50.45 -1.16 22.67
CA GLN A 245 -50.57 -2.62 22.82
C GLN A 245 -50.95 -3.03 24.24
N LYS A 246 -50.54 -2.27 25.25
CA LYS A 246 -50.96 -2.47 26.65
C LYS A 246 -52.42 -2.06 26.87
N GLU A 247 -52.96 -1.11 26.10
CA GLU A 247 -54.39 -0.80 26.04
C GLU A 247 -55.19 -1.77 25.16
N LEU A 248 -54.58 -2.32 24.11
CA LEU A 248 -55.23 -3.26 23.17
C LEU A 248 -55.21 -4.73 23.63
N GLY A 249 -54.39 -5.09 24.61
CA GLY A 249 -54.42 -6.42 25.24
C GLY A 249 -54.03 -7.58 24.32
N ASP A 250 -52.98 -7.42 23.50
CA ASP A 250 -52.52 -8.47 22.58
C ASP A 250 -51.38 -9.34 23.17
N ASP A 251 -51.58 -10.65 23.18
CA ASP A 251 -50.76 -11.71 23.82
C ASP A 251 -49.87 -12.45 22.79
N ASP A 252 -49.44 -11.77 21.72
CA ASP A 252 -48.69 -12.35 20.57
C ASP A 252 -47.26 -12.86 20.90
N GLY A 253 -46.73 -12.57 22.10
CA GLY A 253 -45.37 -12.96 22.49
C GLY A 253 -45.17 -14.42 22.89
N ARG A 254 -46.26 -15.20 23.06
CA ARG A 254 -46.18 -16.58 23.57
C ARG A 254 -45.78 -17.62 22.52
N ASP A 255 -46.15 -17.43 21.25
CA ASP A 255 -45.90 -18.43 20.20
C ASP A 255 -44.41 -18.50 19.81
N ASP A 256 -43.75 -17.34 19.76
CA ASP A 256 -42.33 -17.17 19.44
C ASP A 256 -41.38 -17.88 20.43
N LEU A 257 -41.74 -17.88 21.72
CA LEU A 257 -40.94 -18.56 22.75
C LEU A 257 -41.06 -20.08 22.67
N ALA A 258 -42.22 -20.59 22.24
CA ALA A 258 -42.42 -22.03 22.04
C ALA A 258 -41.60 -22.53 20.84
N GLU A 259 -41.53 -21.76 19.75
CA GLU A 259 -40.70 -22.10 18.59
C GLU A 259 -39.20 -22.19 18.95
N LEU A 260 -38.69 -21.22 19.73
CA LEU A 260 -37.30 -21.23 20.18
C LEU A 260 -36.99 -22.45 21.08
N GLU A 261 -37.88 -22.81 22.00
CA GLU A 261 -37.72 -23.98 22.86
C GLU A 261 -37.66 -25.28 22.02
N GLU A 262 -38.53 -25.41 21.03
CA GLU A 262 -38.55 -26.56 20.14
C GLU A 262 -37.26 -26.64 19.29
N ARG A 263 -36.77 -25.50 18.78
CA ARG A 263 -35.51 -25.44 18.03
C ARG A 263 -34.30 -25.80 18.89
N ILE A 264 -34.25 -25.36 20.15
CA ILE A 264 -33.17 -25.73 21.10
C ILE A 264 -33.18 -27.25 21.36
N ALA A 265 -34.36 -27.86 21.50
CA ALA A 265 -34.50 -29.29 21.71
C ALA A 265 -34.07 -30.11 20.48
N LYS A 266 -34.48 -29.70 19.28
CA LYS A 266 -34.17 -30.40 18.01
C LYS A 266 -32.70 -30.27 17.58
N THR A 267 -32.04 -29.15 17.90
CA THR A 267 -30.67 -28.88 17.47
C THR A 267 -29.68 -29.72 18.28
N LYS A 268 -28.72 -30.37 17.60
CA LYS A 268 -27.70 -31.22 18.24
C LYS A 268 -26.53 -30.40 18.80
N LEU A 269 -26.82 -29.50 19.73
CA LEU A 269 -25.84 -28.65 20.41
C LEU A 269 -24.80 -29.48 21.19
N SER A 270 -23.59 -28.94 21.37
CA SER A 270 -22.64 -29.48 22.36
C SER A 270 -23.22 -29.32 23.77
N LYS A 271 -22.64 -30.03 24.76
CA LYS A 271 -23.10 -29.91 26.16
C LYS A 271 -23.00 -28.46 26.64
N GLU A 272 -21.86 -27.82 26.40
CA GLU A 272 -21.62 -26.42 26.76
C GLU A 272 -22.59 -25.47 26.05
N ALA A 273 -22.78 -25.63 24.73
CA ALA A 273 -23.68 -24.79 23.96
C ALA A 273 -25.14 -24.96 24.38
N ARG A 274 -25.55 -26.17 24.79
CA ARG A 274 -26.90 -26.44 25.31
C ARG A 274 -27.11 -25.79 26.67
N ASP A 275 -26.18 -25.98 27.61
CA ASP A 275 -26.25 -25.36 28.94
C ASP A 275 -26.34 -23.82 28.83
N LYS A 276 -25.58 -23.23 27.91
CA LYS A 276 -25.61 -21.79 27.64
C LYS A 276 -26.89 -21.34 26.93
N ALA A 277 -27.39 -22.10 25.94
CA ALA A 277 -28.67 -21.81 25.29
C ALA A 277 -29.84 -21.84 26.28
N ASP A 278 -29.89 -22.83 27.17
CA ASP A 278 -30.94 -22.97 28.18
C ASP A 278 -30.89 -21.84 29.22
N ALA A 279 -29.69 -21.45 29.65
CA ALA A 279 -29.49 -20.32 30.57
C ALA A 279 -29.96 -19.00 29.94
N GLU A 280 -29.59 -18.74 28.69
CA GLU A 280 -29.98 -17.53 27.96
C GLU A 280 -31.48 -17.53 27.60
N PHE A 281 -32.06 -18.68 27.27
CA PHE A 281 -33.50 -18.81 27.04
C PHE A 281 -34.31 -18.59 28.33
N LYS A 282 -33.83 -19.06 29.48
CA LYS A 282 -34.44 -18.78 30.78
C LYS A 282 -34.42 -17.29 31.11
N LYS A 283 -33.32 -16.59 30.81
CA LYS A 283 -33.25 -15.13 30.94
C LYS A 283 -34.26 -14.44 30.00
N LEU A 284 -34.33 -14.87 28.74
CA LEU A 284 -35.25 -14.31 27.75
C LEU A 284 -36.72 -14.44 28.20
N ARG A 285 -37.12 -15.58 28.79
CA ARG A 285 -38.46 -15.79 29.35
C ARG A 285 -38.84 -14.84 30.48
N GLN A 286 -37.85 -14.38 31.26
CA GLN A 286 -38.07 -13.47 32.39
C GLN A 286 -38.04 -12.00 31.97
N MET A 287 -37.47 -11.70 30.80
CA MET A 287 -37.36 -10.35 30.26
C MET A 287 -38.64 -9.94 29.54
N SER A 288 -38.94 -8.64 29.55
CA SER A 288 -39.96 -8.09 28.66
C SER A 288 -39.50 -8.23 27.20
N PRO A 289 -40.32 -8.76 26.27
CA PRO A 289 -39.98 -8.88 24.85
C PRO A 289 -39.54 -7.57 24.18
N MET A 290 -39.89 -6.43 24.78
CA MET A 290 -39.56 -5.09 24.30
C MET A 290 -38.27 -4.50 24.88
N SER A 291 -37.51 -5.26 25.67
CA SER A 291 -36.21 -4.83 26.19
C SER A 291 -35.13 -4.90 25.10
N ALA A 292 -34.21 -3.92 25.08
CA ALA A 292 -33.00 -3.96 24.26
C ALA A 292 -32.16 -5.21 24.55
N GLU A 293 -32.11 -5.64 25.81
CA GLU A 293 -31.40 -6.86 26.23
C GLU A 293 -32.08 -8.12 25.71
N ALA A 294 -33.42 -8.17 25.71
CA ALA A 294 -34.18 -9.29 25.15
C ALA A 294 -33.89 -9.45 23.65
N THR A 295 -33.72 -8.35 22.92
CA THR A 295 -33.33 -8.39 21.50
C THR A 295 -31.92 -8.94 21.31
N VAL A 296 -30.96 -8.56 22.16
CA VAL A 296 -29.58 -9.09 22.13
C VAL A 296 -29.55 -10.59 22.41
N VAL A 297 -30.25 -11.04 23.45
CA VAL A 297 -30.33 -12.46 23.83
C VAL A 297 -31.05 -13.27 22.76
N ARG A 298 -32.13 -12.73 22.18
CA ARG A 298 -32.84 -13.38 21.06
C ARG A 298 -31.95 -13.53 19.84
N ASN A 299 -31.25 -12.47 19.43
CA ASN A 299 -30.31 -12.53 18.31
C ASN A 299 -29.19 -13.53 18.57
N TYR A 300 -28.69 -13.60 19.80
CA TYR A 300 -27.69 -14.59 20.21
C TYR A 300 -28.21 -16.02 20.06
N LEU A 301 -29.40 -16.32 20.59
CA LEU A 301 -30.03 -17.64 20.44
C LEU A 301 -30.26 -17.98 18.97
N ASP A 302 -30.70 -17.02 18.16
CA ASP A 302 -30.95 -17.26 16.75
C ASP A 302 -29.65 -17.51 15.96
N TRP A 303 -28.54 -16.86 16.31
CA TRP A 303 -27.21 -17.20 15.79
C TRP A 303 -26.77 -18.60 16.21
N LEU A 304 -26.85 -18.91 17.51
CA LEU A 304 -26.45 -20.18 18.09
C LEU A 304 -27.23 -21.36 17.48
N LEU A 305 -28.52 -21.17 17.19
CA LEU A 305 -29.38 -22.20 16.60
C LEU A 305 -29.29 -22.27 15.07
N SER A 306 -28.80 -21.22 14.41
CA SER A 306 -28.67 -21.18 12.94
C SER A 306 -27.37 -21.79 12.42
N ILE A 307 -26.34 -21.88 13.25
CA ILE A 307 -25.07 -22.49 12.87
C ILE A 307 -25.17 -24.02 12.84
N PRO A 308 -24.46 -24.70 11.92
CA PRO A 308 -24.59 -26.14 11.77
C PRO A 308 -23.87 -26.88 12.89
N TRP A 309 -24.65 -27.58 13.73
CA TRP A 309 -24.13 -28.48 14.76
C TRP A 309 -24.22 -29.94 14.31
N GLY A 310 -23.08 -30.60 14.11
CA GLY A 310 -23.02 -32.03 13.79
C GLY A 310 -23.62 -32.47 12.45
N VAL A 311 -24.20 -31.55 11.65
CA VAL A 311 -24.77 -31.84 10.32
C VAL A 311 -23.67 -31.77 9.26
N LYS A 312 -23.20 -32.93 8.76
CA LYS A 312 -22.14 -33.03 7.76
C LYS A 312 -22.68 -33.34 6.36
N SER A 313 -22.00 -32.85 5.32
CA SER A 313 -22.15 -33.27 3.93
C SER A 313 -21.49 -34.63 3.71
N LYS A 314 -22.03 -35.42 2.76
CA LYS A 314 -21.47 -36.73 2.39
C LYS A 314 -20.19 -36.53 1.58
N VAL A 315 -19.05 -36.81 2.21
CA VAL A 315 -17.72 -36.68 1.57
C VAL A 315 -17.54 -37.79 0.53
N LYS A 316 -17.09 -37.41 -0.66
CA LYS A 316 -16.67 -38.33 -1.73
C LYS A 316 -15.19 -38.67 -1.55
N LYS A 317 -14.83 -39.95 -1.68
CA LYS A 317 -13.45 -40.44 -1.55
C LYS A 317 -12.87 -41.01 -2.86
N ASP A 318 -13.57 -40.82 -3.97
CA ASP A 318 -13.15 -41.33 -5.28
C ASP A 318 -12.13 -40.37 -5.91
N LEU A 319 -10.86 -40.77 -5.91
CA LEU A 319 -9.76 -39.99 -6.47
C LEU A 319 -9.80 -39.95 -8.00
N ALA A 320 -10.23 -41.02 -8.67
CA ALA A 320 -10.31 -41.06 -10.13
C ALA A 320 -11.40 -40.09 -10.61
N GLN A 321 -12.53 -40.02 -9.90
CA GLN A 321 -13.55 -39.00 -10.16
C GLN A 321 -13.05 -37.59 -9.89
N ALA A 322 -12.25 -37.38 -8.82
CA ALA A 322 -11.68 -36.08 -8.51
C ALA A 322 -10.71 -35.59 -9.61
N GLU A 323 -9.83 -36.47 -10.08
CA GLU A 323 -8.88 -36.20 -11.16
C GLU A 323 -9.61 -35.87 -12.47
N ALA A 324 -10.59 -36.69 -12.87
CA ALA A 324 -11.39 -36.44 -14.07
C ALA A 324 -12.15 -35.11 -14.01
N LEU A 325 -12.67 -34.74 -12.83
CA LEU A 325 -13.33 -33.45 -12.63
C LEU A 325 -12.35 -32.28 -12.77
N LEU A 326 -11.18 -32.37 -12.12
CA LEU A 326 -10.13 -31.34 -12.22
C LEU A 326 -9.66 -31.14 -13.66
N GLU A 327 -9.51 -32.22 -14.43
CA GLU A 327 -9.14 -32.18 -15.84
C GLU A 327 -10.22 -31.55 -16.71
N SER A 328 -11.50 -31.84 -16.43
CA SER A 328 -12.62 -31.27 -17.18
C SER A 328 -12.83 -29.77 -16.94
N GLU A 329 -12.54 -29.27 -15.74
CA GLU A 329 -12.81 -27.87 -15.36
C GLU A 329 -11.60 -26.94 -15.54
N HIS A 330 -10.38 -27.50 -15.67
CA HIS A 330 -9.16 -26.71 -15.81
C HIS A 330 -8.27 -27.30 -16.91
N PHE A 331 -7.85 -26.47 -17.86
CA PHE A 331 -6.87 -26.87 -18.89
C PHE A 331 -5.43 -26.67 -18.40
N GLY A 332 -4.53 -27.60 -18.73
CA GLY A 332 -3.12 -27.56 -18.32
C GLY A 332 -2.92 -27.82 -16.82
N LEU A 333 -1.95 -27.17 -16.18
CA LEU A 333 -1.70 -27.25 -14.73
C LEU A 333 -1.44 -28.68 -14.19
N GLU A 334 -0.84 -29.57 -14.99
CA GLU A 334 -0.65 -30.99 -14.66
C GLU A 334 -0.02 -31.19 -13.27
N LYS A 335 1.14 -30.56 -13.02
CA LYS A 335 1.83 -30.64 -11.72
C LYS A 335 0.96 -30.15 -10.55
N VAL A 336 0.14 -29.12 -10.75
CA VAL A 336 -0.73 -28.56 -9.71
C VAL A 336 -1.88 -29.52 -9.41
N LYS A 337 -2.49 -30.10 -10.44
CA LYS A 337 -3.57 -31.09 -10.30
C LYS A 337 -3.05 -32.36 -9.63
N GLU A 338 -1.88 -32.85 -10.02
CA GLU A 338 -1.23 -34.01 -9.42
C GLU A 338 -1.01 -33.80 -7.92
N ARG A 339 -0.43 -32.66 -7.51
CA ARG A 339 -0.28 -32.30 -6.09
C ARG A 339 -1.59 -32.22 -5.33
N ILE A 340 -2.65 -31.68 -5.94
CA ILE A 340 -3.99 -31.66 -5.33
C ILE A 340 -4.52 -33.09 -5.13
N VAL A 341 -4.31 -33.98 -6.10
CA VAL A 341 -4.73 -35.39 -6.00
C VAL A 341 -3.91 -36.12 -4.93
N GLU A 342 -2.60 -35.89 -4.83
CA GLU A 342 -1.75 -36.41 -3.74
C GLU A 342 -2.29 -35.98 -2.37
N TYR A 343 -2.60 -34.69 -2.23
CA TYR A 343 -3.18 -34.13 -1.01
C TYR A 343 -4.52 -34.80 -0.65
N LEU A 344 -5.41 -34.95 -1.63
CA LEU A 344 -6.71 -35.62 -1.44
C LEU A 344 -6.54 -37.12 -1.12
N ALA A 345 -5.50 -37.77 -1.63
CA ALA A 345 -5.21 -39.17 -1.35
C ALA A 345 -4.82 -39.37 0.13
N VAL A 346 -3.99 -38.50 0.69
CA VAL A 346 -3.65 -38.49 2.12
C VAL A 346 -4.91 -38.28 2.97
N GLN A 347 -5.75 -37.31 2.59
CA GLN A 347 -7.02 -37.02 3.27
C GLN A 347 -8.03 -38.17 3.18
N SER A 348 -8.01 -38.97 2.11
CA SER A 348 -8.92 -40.11 1.97
C SER A 348 -8.67 -41.21 3.01
N ARG A 349 -7.39 -41.37 3.42
CA ARG A 349 -6.92 -42.35 4.41
C ARG A 349 -7.01 -41.83 5.85
N ALA A 350 -6.74 -40.54 6.08
CA ALA A 350 -6.82 -39.95 7.40
C ALA A 350 -8.29 -39.73 7.81
N ASN A 351 -8.66 -40.12 9.04
CA ASN A 351 -10.00 -39.84 9.59
C ASN A 351 -10.14 -38.41 10.14
N LYS A 352 -9.03 -37.67 10.29
CA LYS A 352 -8.96 -36.28 10.73
C LYS A 352 -8.09 -35.46 9.78
N LEU A 353 -8.47 -34.21 9.54
CA LEU A 353 -7.71 -33.24 8.74
C LEU A 353 -6.54 -32.69 9.57
N THR A 354 -5.49 -33.48 9.79
CA THR A 354 -4.28 -33.05 10.54
C THR A 354 -3.10 -32.73 9.62
N GLY A 355 -3.31 -32.71 8.31
CA GLY A 355 -2.29 -32.38 7.32
C GLY A 355 -2.11 -30.86 7.14
N PRO A 356 -1.03 -30.44 6.47
CA PRO A 356 -0.79 -29.03 6.16
C PRO A 356 -1.96 -28.43 5.36
N ILE A 357 -2.12 -27.11 5.44
CA ILE A 357 -3.19 -26.40 4.74
C ILE A 357 -2.73 -26.08 3.32
N LEU A 358 -3.56 -26.41 2.34
CA LEU A 358 -3.23 -26.16 0.94
C LEU A 358 -3.19 -24.65 0.66
N CYS A 359 -2.05 -24.13 0.21
CA CYS A 359 -1.90 -22.72 -0.19
C CYS A 359 -1.60 -22.62 -1.69
N LEU A 360 -2.54 -22.05 -2.45
CA LEU A 360 -2.38 -21.81 -3.89
C LEU A 360 -1.77 -20.41 -4.11
N VAL A 361 -0.53 -20.35 -4.60
CA VAL A 361 0.19 -19.08 -4.81
C VAL A 361 0.45 -18.85 -6.29
N GLY A 362 0.25 -17.64 -6.79
CA GLY A 362 0.57 -17.31 -8.18
C GLY A 362 0.01 -15.96 -8.61
N PRO A 363 0.26 -15.49 -9.83
CA PRO A 363 -0.26 -14.20 -10.29
C PRO A 363 -1.81 -14.15 -10.33
N PRO A 364 -2.41 -12.96 -10.40
CA PRO A 364 -3.86 -12.84 -10.52
C PRO A 364 -4.36 -13.44 -11.83
N GLY A 365 -5.55 -14.06 -11.79
CA GLY A 365 -6.18 -14.62 -12.99
C GLY A 365 -5.66 -15.99 -13.45
N VAL A 366 -4.84 -16.68 -12.64
CA VAL A 366 -4.40 -18.06 -12.93
C VAL A 366 -5.40 -19.15 -12.51
N GLY A 367 -6.59 -18.79 -12.00
CA GLY A 367 -7.63 -19.78 -11.67
C GLY A 367 -7.58 -20.38 -10.25
N LYS A 368 -6.81 -19.80 -9.32
CA LYS A 368 -6.71 -20.25 -7.91
C LYS A 368 -8.07 -20.50 -7.24
N THR A 369 -8.96 -19.51 -7.31
CA THR A 369 -10.33 -19.59 -6.76
C THR A 369 -11.19 -20.64 -7.47
N SER A 370 -10.97 -20.84 -8.77
CA SER A 370 -11.68 -21.85 -9.57
C SER A 370 -11.27 -23.26 -9.16
N LEU A 371 -9.96 -23.49 -8.97
CA LEU A 371 -9.42 -24.76 -8.47
C LEU A 371 -10.00 -25.12 -7.10
N ALA A 372 -10.03 -24.18 -6.15
CA ALA A 372 -10.63 -24.41 -4.84
C ALA A 372 -12.13 -24.81 -4.93
N LYS A 373 -12.87 -24.22 -5.87
CA LYS A 373 -14.26 -24.59 -6.13
C LYS A 373 -14.38 -26.00 -6.72
N SER A 374 -13.48 -26.40 -7.61
CA SER A 374 -13.43 -27.77 -8.13
C SER A 374 -13.07 -28.79 -7.05
N ILE A 375 -12.15 -28.46 -6.13
CA ILE A 375 -11.83 -29.30 -4.97
C ILE A 375 -13.07 -29.51 -4.08
N ALA A 376 -13.86 -28.46 -3.85
CA ALA A 376 -15.10 -28.57 -3.07
C ALA A 376 -16.12 -29.50 -3.76
N LYS A 377 -16.30 -29.37 -5.09
CA LYS A 377 -17.17 -30.25 -5.88
C LYS A 377 -16.66 -31.71 -5.90
N ALA A 378 -15.36 -31.91 -6.06
CA ALA A 378 -14.72 -33.22 -6.07
C ALA A 378 -14.92 -33.95 -4.74
N THR A 379 -14.74 -33.24 -3.62
CA THR A 379 -14.89 -33.79 -2.26
C THR A 379 -16.35 -33.86 -1.78
N GLY A 380 -17.30 -33.25 -2.51
CA GLY A 380 -18.71 -33.21 -2.12
C GLY A 380 -18.99 -32.30 -0.92
N ARG A 381 -18.16 -31.27 -0.71
CA ARG A 381 -18.28 -30.29 0.37
C ARG A 381 -18.95 -29.01 -0.12
N GLU A 382 -19.67 -28.33 0.77
CA GLU A 382 -20.20 -27.00 0.48
C GLU A 382 -19.04 -26.00 0.34
N TYR A 383 -19.09 -25.16 -0.69
CA TYR A 383 -18.03 -24.18 -0.97
C TYR A 383 -18.36 -22.84 -0.32
N VAL A 384 -17.45 -22.34 0.51
CA VAL A 384 -17.56 -21.01 1.11
C VAL A 384 -16.28 -20.23 0.86
N ARG A 385 -16.42 -18.96 0.47
CA ARG A 385 -15.29 -18.05 0.24
C ARG A 385 -15.31 -16.91 1.25
N MET A 386 -14.16 -16.67 1.86
CA MET A 386 -13.89 -15.55 2.76
C MET A 386 -12.67 -14.79 2.25
N SER A 387 -12.83 -13.49 1.99
CA SER A 387 -11.73 -12.61 1.57
C SER A 387 -11.02 -12.08 2.81
N LEU A 388 -9.71 -12.29 2.87
CA LEU A 388 -8.81 -11.75 3.89
C LEU A 388 -8.13 -10.44 3.46
N GLY A 389 -8.20 -10.11 2.16
CA GLY A 389 -7.71 -8.84 1.64
C GLY A 389 -8.34 -7.64 2.36
N GLY A 390 -7.50 -6.81 2.98
CA GLY A 390 -7.92 -5.62 3.72
C GLY A 390 -8.41 -5.86 5.14
N VAL A 391 -8.34 -7.10 5.65
CA VAL A 391 -8.57 -7.39 7.08
C VAL A 391 -7.41 -6.81 7.89
N ARG A 392 -7.75 -6.02 8.91
CA ARG A 392 -6.80 -5.36 9.81
C ARG A 392 -7.07 -5.58 11.29
N ASP A 393 -8.24 -6.13 11.62
CA ASP A 393 -8.72 -6.31 12.99
C ASP A 393 -9.07 -7.77 13.23
N GLU A 394 -8.62 -8.29 14.36
CA GLU A 394 -8.96 -9.61 14.88
C GLU A 394 -10.48 -9.80 15.05
N ALA A 395 -11.22 -8.72 15.36
CA ALA A 395 -12.66 -8.76 15.53
C ALA A 395 -13.39 -9.19 14.23
N GLU A 396 -12.77 -9.07 13.05
CA GLU A 396 -13.35 -9.60 11.82
C GLU A 396 -13.31 -11.14 11.77
N ILE A 397 -12.37 -11.78 12.47
CA ILE A 397 -12.23 -13.23 12.56
C ILE A 397 -13.01 -13.79 13.75
N ARG A 398 -12.81 -13.24 14.96
CA ARG A 398 -13.39 -13.70 16.24
C ARG A 398 -14.70 -13.00 16.66
N GLY A 399 -15.13 -11.95 15.94
CA GLY A 399 -16.33 -11.20 16.29
C GLY A 399 -16.15 -10.22 17.45
N HIS A 400 -17.23 -9.50 17.77
CA HIS A 400 -17.27 -8.57 18.89
C HIS A 400 -17.88 -9.21 20.13
N ARG A 401 -17.44 -8.78 21.32
CA ARG A 401 -18.10 -9.14 22.58
C ARG A 401 -19.56 -8.70 22.58
N ARG A 402 -20.44 -9.50 23.18
CA ARG A 402 -21.90 -9.30 23.24
C ARG A 402 -22.30 -8.18 24.22
N THR A 403 -21.90 -6.94 23.95
CA THR A 403 -22.17 -5.79 24.83
C THR A 403 -23.25 -4.84 24.30
N TYR A 404 -23.44 -4.77 22.98
CA TYR A 404 -24.41 -3.87 22.35
C TYR A 404 -25.21 -4.56 21.23
N ILE A 405 -26.37 -3.99 20.85
CA ILE A 405 -27.25 -4.54 19.79
C ILE A 405 -26.51 -4.74 18.45
N GLY A 406 -25.51 -3.90 18.15
CA GLY A 406 -24.70 -3.99 16.92
C GLY A 406 -23.55 -5.01 16.96
N SER A 407 -23.40 -5.78 18.05
CA SER A 407 -22.36 -6.80 18.15
C SER A 407 -22.66 -7.93 17.16
N MET A 408 -21.65 -8.35 16.40
CA MET A 408 -21.77 -9.36 15.37
C MET A 408 -20.74 -10.47 15.59
N PRO A 409 -21.08 -11.74 15.31
CA PRO A 409 -20.10 -12.83 15.25
C PRO A 409 -19.05 -12.57 14.17
N GLY A 410 -17.89 -13.23 14.30
CA GLY A 410 -16.82 -13.17 13.33
C GLY A 410 -17.21 -13.73 11.96
N LYS A 411 -16.46 -13.36 10.92
CA LYS A 411 -16.70 -13.82 9.54
C LYS A 411 -16.64 -15.35 9.42
N VAL A 412 -15.89 -16.04 10.29
CA VAL A 412 -15.84 -17.51 10.33
C VAL A 412 -17.21 -18.09 10.67
N ILE A 413 -17.83 -17.64 11.77
CA ILE A 413 -19.16 -18.07 12.21
C ILE A 413 -20.24 -17.67 11.20
N GLN A 414 -20.16 -16.47 10.64
CA GLN A 414 -21.08 -16.03 9.58
C GLN A 414 -20.98 -16.93 8.34
N SER A 415 -19.78 -17.36 7.99
CA SER A 415 -19.52 -18.26 6.87
C SER A 415 -20.03 -19.67 7.14
N MET A 416 -19.92 -20.17 8.38
CA MET A 416 -20.51 -21.44 8.81
C MET A 416 -22.04 -21.42 8.73
N LYS A 417 -22.69 -20.32 9.14
CA LYS A 417 -24.15 -20.14 8.95
C LYS A 417 -24.55 -20.21 7.48
N LYS A 418 -23.77 -19.59 6.58
CA LYS A 418 -24.01 -19.65 5.13
C LYS A 418 -23.82 -21.06 4.56
N ALA A 419 -22.82 -21.80 5.06
CA ALA A 419 -22.52 -23.18 4.64
C ALA A 419 -23.65 -24.17 5.00
N LYS A 420 -24.34 -23.95 6.12
CA LYS A 420 -25.38 -24.85 6.68
C LYS A 420 -24.89 -26.28 6.99
N LYS A 421 -23.58 -26.55 6.87
CA LYS A 421 -22.93 -27.84 7.07
C LYS A 421 -21.67 -27.64 7.92
N ALA A 422 -21.35 -28.64 8.74
CA ALA A 422 -20.23 -28.61 9.69
C ALA A 422 -18.87 -29.04 9.08
N ASN A 423 -18.85 -29.48 7.82
CA ASN A 423 -17.62 -29.87 7.10
C ASN A 423 -17.47 -29.20 5.71
N PRO A 424 -17.69 -27.88 5.58
CA PRO A 424 -17.52 -27.18 4.32
C PRO A 424 -16.04 -27.09 3.91
N LEU A 425 -15.81 -26.68 2.67
CA LEU A 425 -14.51 -26.19 2.22
C LEU A 425 -14.50 -24.66 2.33
N PHE A 426 -13.58 -24.14 3.13
CA PHE A 426 -13.32 -22.72 3.30
C PHE A 426 -12.16 -22.29 2.42
N LEU A 427 -12.45 -21.42 1.45
CA LEU A 427 -11.43 -20.69 0.72
C LEU A 427 -11.13 -19.36 1.42
N LEU A 428 -9.93 -19.24 1.96
CA LEU A 428 -9.37 -18.00 2.49
C LEU A 428 -8.59 -17.30 1.38
N ASP A 429 -9.19 -16.28 0.77
CA ASP A 429 -8.68 -15.60 -0.42
C ASP A 429 -7.81 -14.40 -0.03
N GLU A 430 -6.68 -14.20 -0.72
CA GLU A 430 -5.75 -13.06 -0.54
C GLU A 430 -5.13 -12.95 0.87
N ILE A 431 -4.57 -14.05 1.39
CA ILE A 431 -3.90 -14.09 2.70
C ILE A 431 -2.64 -13.20 2.77
N ASP A 432 -2.03 -12.91 1.62
CA ASP A 432 -0.88 -12.00 1.46
C ASP A 432 -1.24 -10.52 1.65
N LYS A 433 -2.52 -10.17 1.65
CA LYS A 433 -3.00 -8.78 1.75
C LYS A 433 -3.58 -8.43 3.13
N MET A 434 -3.25 -9.21 4.14
CA MET A 434 -3.61 -8.89 5.52
C MET A 434 -2.71 -7.78 6.06
N GLY A 435 -3.32 -6.79 6.72
CA GLY A 435 -2.60 -5.69 7.33
C GLY A 435 -2.34 -5.95 8.81
N MET A 436 -1.18 -5.52 9.31
CA MET A 436 -0.94 -5.41 10.75
C MET A 436 -1.30 -3.99 11.19
N ASP A 437 -2.30 -3.84 12.05
CA ASP A 437 -2.61 -2.57 12.72
C ASP A 437 -2.34 -2.69 14.23
N PHE A 438 -2.19 -1.56 14.92
CA PHE A 438 -1.86 -1.48 16.36
C PHE A 438 -2.93 -2.09 17.30
N ARG A 439 -4.08 -2.54 16.77
CA ARG A 439 -5.25 -2.99 17.55
C ARG A 439 -5.35 -4.51 17.72
N GLY A 440 -4.45 -5.29 17.12
CA GLY A 440 -4.42 -6.74 17.22
C GLY A 440 -3.82 -7.36 15.96
N ASP A 441 -3.36 -8.62 16.07
CA ASP A 441 -2.80 -9.35 14.95
C ASP A 441 -3.85 -10.33 14.37
N PRO A 442 -4.45 -10.03 13.20
CA PRO A 442 -5.40 -10.95 12.57
C PRO A 442 -4.76 -12.28 12.17
N ALA A 443 -3.43 -12.35 11.99
CA ALA A 443 -2.74 -13.61 11.71
C ALA A 443 -2.80 -14.56 12.91
N SER A 444 -2.65 -14.04 14.13
CA SER A 444 -2.82 -14.81 15.37
C SER A 444 -4.22 -15.40 15.52
N ALA A 445 -5.25 -14.64 15.18
CA ALA A 445 -6.64 -15.14 15.21
C ALA A 445 -6.89 -16.23 14.15
N LEU A 446 -6.27 -16.10 12.98
CA LEU A 446 -6.34 -17.13 11.94
C LEU A 446 -5.56 -18.39 12.32
N LEU A 447 -4.46 -18.27 13.07
CA LEU A 447 -3.71 -19.43 13.55
C LEU A 447 -4.60 -20.33 14.42
N GLU A 448 -5.42 -19.78 15.32
CA GLU A 448 -6.36 -20.57 16.12
C GLU A 448 -7.39 -21.31 15.25
N VAL A 449 -7.88 -20.67 14.19
CA VAL A 449 -8.84 -21.25 13.24
C VAL A 449 -8.22 -22.37 12.40
N LEU A 450 -6.94 -22.19 12.04
CA LEU A 450 -6.23 -23.05 11.10
C LEU A 450 -5.47 -24.20 11.78
N ASP A 451 -5.05 -24.02 13.03
CA ASP A 451 -4.28 -25.02 13.77
C ASP A 451 -5.16 -26.24 14.14
N PRO A 452 -4.83 -27.46 13.67
CA PRO A 452 -5.57 -28.67 14.04
C PRO A 452 -5.63 -28.96 15.54
N GLU A 453 -4.72 -28.40 16.34
CA GLU A 453 -4.72 -28.58 17.80
C GLU A 453 -5.66 -27.62 18.53
N GLN A 454 -6.02 -26.48 17.92
CA GLN A 454 -6.84 -25.42 18.54
C GLN A 454 -8.23 -25.30 17.90
N ASN A 455 -8.37 -25.66 16.63
CA ASN A 455 -9.59 -25.42 15.87
C ASN A 455 -10.80 -26.26 16.32
N ASN A 456 -10.61 -27.27 17.16
CA ASN A 456 -11.68 -28.05 17.78
C ASN A 456 -12.41 -27.26 18.90
N SER A 457 -11.75 -26.25 19.46
CA SER A 457 -12.27 -25.38 20.53
C SER A 457 -12.15 -23.91 20.15
N PHE A 458 -12.47 -23.55 18.89
CA PHE A 458 -12.40 -22.16 18.45
C PHE A 458 -13.41 -21.31 19.23
N ASN A 459 -12.91 -20.25 19.87
CA ASN A 459 -13.73 -19.37 20.70
C ASN A 459 -14.01 -18.03 19.99
N ASP A 460 -15.27 -17.82 19.59
CA ASP A 460 -15.74 -16.55 19.05
C ASP A 460 -16.26 -15.65 20.19
N HIS A 461 -15.82 -14.38 20.21
CA HIS A 461 -16.15 -13.42 21.27
C HIS A 461 -17.65 -13.13 21.40
N TYR A 462 -18.44 -13.33 20.34
CA TYR A 462 -19.88 -13.14 20.36
C TYR A 462 -20.60 -14.40 20.87
N LEU A 463 -20.16 -15.58 20.43
CA LEU A 463 -20.76 -16.87 20.82
C LEU A 463 -20.41 -17.25 22.26
N GLU A 464 -19.20 -16.94 22.72
CA GLU A 464 -18.68 -17.28 24.04
C GLU A 464 -18.87 -18.78 24.40
N VAL A 465 -18.82 -19.66 23.39
CA VAL A 465 -18.82 -21.12 23.49
C VAL A 465 -17.85 -21.66 22.46
N ASP A 466 -17.24 -22.80 22.76
CA ASP A 466 -16.30 -23.44 21.85
C ASP A 466 -17.03 -24.07 20.66
N TYR A 467 -16.55 -23.77 19.45
CA TYR A 467 -17.10 -24.28 18.20
C TYR A 467 -16.08 -25.13 17.45
N ASP A 468 -16.46 -26.38 17.14
CA ASP A 468 -15.57 -27.35 16.49
C ASP A 468 -15.46 -27.12 14.97
N LEU A 469 -14.29 -26.63 14.55
CA LEU A 469 -13.90 -26.43 13.15
C LEU A 469 -13.01 -27.55 12.60
N SER A 470 -12.70 -28.60 13.37
CA SER A 470 -11.77 -29.68 12.98
C SER A 470 -12.17 -30.45 11.71
N ASN A 471 -13.45 -30.40 11.34
CA ASN A 471 -13.99 -31.04 10.15
C ASN A 471 -14.04 -30.14 8.92
N VAL A 472 -13.73 -28.84 9.07
CA VAL A 472 -13.69 -27.86 7.98
C VAL A 472 -12.39 -28.06 7.20
N MET A 473 -12.49 -28.07 5.87
CA MET A 473 -11.31 -28.13 5.01
C MET A 473 -10.92 -26.72 4.60
N PHE A 474 -9.75 -26.26 5.04
CA PHE A 474 -9.23 -24.94 4.69
C PHE A 474 -8.33 -25.02 3.44
N VAL A 475 -8.52 -24.08 2.53
CA VAL A 475 -7.65 -23.83 1.38
C VAL A 475 -7.38 -22.33 1.34
N THR A 476 -6.12 -21.93 1.20
CA THR A 476 -5.72 -20.53 1.14
C THR A 476 -5.26 -20.16 -0.27
N THR A 477 -5.40 -18.87 -0.63
CA THR A 477 -4.79 -18.32 -1.85
C THR A 477 -3.93 -17.13 -1.50
N ALA A 478 -2.86 -16.95 -2.26
CA ALA A 478 -2.03 -15.75 -2.23
C ALA A 478 -1.59 -15.34 -3.64
N ASN A 479 -1.21 -14.08 -3.81
CA ASN A 479 -0.55 -13.65 -5.05
C ASN A 479 0.97 -13.75 -4.94
N THR A 480 1.51 -13.39 -3.77
CA THR A 480 2.94 -13.48 -3.46
C THR A 480 3.19 -14.41 -2.27
N LEU A 481 4.46 -14.70 -2.00
CA LEU A 481 4.89 -15.46 -0.82
C LEU A 481 5.05 -14.57 0.43
N ASN A 482 4.60 -13.31 0.37
CA ASN A 482 4.67 -12.38 1.50
C ASN A 482 3.55 -12.69 2.52
N ILE A 483 3.62 -13.87 3.12
CA ILE A 483 2.66 -14.39 4.09
C ILE A 483 3.37 -14.40 5.45
N PRO A 484 2.67 -14.12 6.57
CA PRO A 484 3.27 -14.23 7.90
C PRO A 484 3.94 -15.60 8.12
N PRO A 485 5.21 -15.67 8.56
CA PRO A 485 5.96 -16.93 8.66
C PRO A 485 5.25 -17.99 9.50
N ALA A 486 4.61 -17.60 10.60
CA ALA A 486 3.87 -18.50 11.48
C ALA A 486 2.72 -19.24 10.77
N LEU A 487 2.10 -18.60 9.76
CA LEU A 487 1.08 -19.22 8.92
C LEU A 487 1.70 -20.06 7.81
N MET A 488 2.79 -19.59 7.21
CA MET A 488 3.49 -20.26 6.11
C MET A 488 4.02 -21.64 6.52
N ASP A 489 4.55 -21.80 7.73
CA ASP A 489 5.05 -23.08 8.25
C ASP A 489 3.98 -24.17 8.37
N ARG A 490 2.70 -23.78 8.42
CA ARG A 490 1.55 -24.69 8.49
C ARG A 490 0.90 -24.94 7.13
N MET A 491 1.47 -24.41 6.05
CA MET A 491 0.92 -24.47 4.71
C MET A 491 1.77 -25.31 3.76
N GLU A 492 1.10 -26.06 2.90
CA GLU A 492 1.70 -26.68 1.73
C GLU A 492 1.53 -25.73 0.54
N VAL A 493 2.62 -25.08 0.16
CA VAL A 493 2.62 -24.05 -0.89
C VAL A 493 2.71 -24.69 -2.27
N ILE A 494 1.66 -24.53 -3.07
CA ILE A 494 1.63 -24.92 -4.48
C ILE A 494 1.68 -23.66 -5.35
N ARG A 495 2.80 -23.49 -6.06
CA ARG A 495 3.00 -22.36 -6.97
C ARG A 495 2.40 -22.64 -8.34
N ILE A 496 1.44 -21.80 -8.74
CA ILE A 496 0.79 -21.80 -10.04
C ILE A 496 1.45 -20.71 -10.89
N ALA A 497 2.16 -21.15 -11.93
CA ALA A 497 2.76 -20.24 -12.90
C ALA A 497 1.70 -19.60 -13.81
N GLY A 498 2.10 -18.58 -14.58
CA GLY A 498 1.30 -18.05 -15.67
C GLY A 498 1.12 -19.04 -16.83
N TYR A 499 0.21 -18.70 -17.73
CA TYR A 499 -0.11 -19.51 -18.91
C TYR A 499 0.66 -19.06 -20.16
N THR A 500 0.98 -20.03 -21.02
CA THR A 500 1.45 -19.81 -22.41
C THR A 500 0.34 -19.29 -23.32
N GLU A 501 0.67 -18.75 -24.49
CA GLU A 501 -0.33 -18.28 -25.46
C GLU A 501 -1.29 -19.40 -25.89
N GLU A 502 -0.74 -20.59 -26.16
CA GLU A 502 -1.49 -21.78 -26.57
C GLU A 502 -2.45 -22.24 -25.45
N GLU A 503 -1.99 -22.30 -24.21
CA GLU A 503 -2.84 -22.59 -23.05
C GLU A 503 -3.95 -21.55 -22.89
N LYS A 504 -3.64 -20.25 -23.03
CA LYS A 504 -4.65 -19.19 -22.92
C LYS A 504 -5.74 -19.30 -23.98
N VAL A 505 -5.39 -19.67 -25.22
CA VAL A 505 -6.35 -19.92 -26.30
C VAL A 505 -7.28 -21.08 -25.94
N GLU A 506 -6.72 -22.21 -25.48
CA GLU A 506 -7.53 -23.37 -25.08
C GLU A 506 -8.40 -23.07 -23.86
N ILE A 507 -7.89 -22.36 -22.85
CA ILE A 507 -8.66 -21.91 -21.68
C ILE A 507 -9.81 -20.98 -22.12
N ALA A 508 -9.53 -20.04 -23.01
CA ALA A 508 -10.54 -19.13 -23.54
C ALA A 508 -11.65 -19.90 -24.26
N ARG A 509 -11.29 -20.89 -25.08
CA ARG A 509 -12.23 -21.70 -25.85
C ARG A 509 -13.08 -22.63 -24.99
N ARG A 510 -12.45 -23.38 -24.09
CA ARG A 510 -13.12 -24.43 -23.30
C ARG A 510 -13.89 -23.89 -22.12
N HIS A 511 -13.44 -22.78 -21.51
CA HIS A 511 -13.97 -22.34 -20.21
C HIS A 511 -14.50 -20.89 -20.25
N LEU A 512 -13.74 -19.93 -20.79
CA LEU A 512 -14.16 -18.52 -20.73
C LEU A 512 -15.33 -18.22 -21.67
N LEU A 513 -15.26 -18.68 -22.92
CA LEU A 513 -16.31 -18.41 -23.92
C LEU A 513 -17.69 -18.95 -23.49
N PRO A 514 -17.84 -20.23 -23.10
CA PRO A 514 -19.14 -20.73 -22.64
C PRO A 514 -19.68 -19.94 -21.44
N GLY A 515 -18.81 -19.60 -20.48
CA GLY A 515 -19.17 -18.80 -19.31
C GLY A 515 -19.61 -17.37 -19.66
N ILE A 516 -18.91 -16.72 -20.59
CA ILE A 516 -19.23 -15.36 -21.06
C ILE A 516 -20.53 -15.35 -21.86
N LEU A 517 -20.73 -16.32 -22.76
CA LEU A 517 -21.96 -16.47 -23.53
C LEU A 517 -23.19 -16.60 -22.63
N ALA A 518 -23.11 -17.48 -21.63
CA ALA A 518 -24.17 -17.66 -20.64
C ALA A 518 -24.45 -16.37 -19.83
N LYS A 519 -23.40 -15.66 -19.39
CA LYS A 519 -23.54 -14.37 -18.66
C LYS A 519 -24.20 -13.27 -19.50
N HIS A 520 -24.00 -13.28 -20.82
CA HIS A 520 -24.51 -12.24 -21.73
C HIS A 520 -25.78 -12.66 -22.49
N GLY A 521 -26.31 -13.86 -22.22
CA GLY A 521 -27.52 -14.37 -22.86
C GLY A 521 -27.38 -14.63 -24.36
N LEU A 522 -26.16 -14.90 -24.85
CA LEU A 522 -25.91 -15.24 -26.25
C LEU A 522 -26.02 -16.76 -26.46
N ALA A 523 -26.72 -17.18 -27.51
CA ALA A 523 -26.71 -18.57 -27.93
C ALA A 523 -25.41 -18.91 -28.70
N GLU A 524 -24.97 -20.18 -28.65
CA GLU A 524 -23.74 -20.63 -29.35
C GLU A 524 -23.75 -20.36 -30.87
N LYS A 525 -24.95 -20.25 -31.47
CA LYS A 525 -25.12 -19.98 -32.92
C LYS A 525 -25.13 -18.49 -33.26
N GLU A 526 -25.27 -17.62 -32.27
CA GLU A 526 -25.36 -16.17 -32.46
C GLU A 526 -23.99 -15.50 -32.43
N PHE A 527 -23.00 -16.10 -31.76
CA PHE A 527 -21.67 -15.52 -31.59
C PHE A 527 -20.57 -16.58 -31.76
N SER A 528 -19.55 -16.23 -32.56
CA SER A 528 -18.32 -17.02 -32.67
C SER A 528 -17.11 -16.10 -32.77
N ILE A 529 -15.99 -16.53 -32.20
CA ILE A 529 -14.69 -15.88 -32.33
C ILE A 529 -13.67 -16.90 -32.85
N ASP A 530 -12.95 -16.51 -33.89
CA ASP A 530 -11.95 -17.39 -34.51
C ASP A 530 -10.69 -17.49 -33.62
N GLN A 531 -9.96 -18.60 -33.76
CA GLN A 531 -8.75 -18.84 -32.98
C GLN A 531 -7.68 -17.77 -33.21
N GLU A 532 -7.52 -17.31 -34.45
CA GLU A 532 -6.60 -16.22 -34.80
C GLU A 532 -7.02 -14.90 -34.12
N ALA A 533 -8.33 -14.64 -34.00
CA ALA A 533 -8.82 -13.46 -33.31
C ALA A 533 -8.55 -13.55 -31.80
N LEU A 534 -8.72 -14.73 -31.18
CA LEU A 534 -8.36 -14.95 -29.77
C LEU A 534 -6.86 -14.73 -29.54
N LEU A 535 -6.02 -15.24 -30.43
CA LEU A 535 -4.57 -15.05 -30.37
C LEU A 535 -4.21 -13.56 -30.48
N GLU A 536 -4.87 -12.83 -31.38
CA GLU A 536 -4.68 -11.38 -31.54
C GLU A 536 -5.12 -10.60 -30.29
N VAL A 537 -6.23 -10.98 -29.63
CA VAL A 537 -6.63 -10.41 -28.33
C VAL A 537 -5.52 -10.62 -27.29
N ILE A 538 -5.00 -11.84 -27.19
CA ILE A 538 -3.95 -12.19 -26.23
C ILE A 538 -2.69 -11.35 -26.48
N ARG A 539 -2.25 -11.22 -27.74
CA ARG A 539 -0.99 -10.57 -28.11
C ARG A 539 -1.05 -9.04 -28.08
N ARG A 540 -2.17 -8.44 -28.52
CA ARG A 540 -2.25 -7.00 -28.81
C ARG A 540 -3.19 -6.21 -27.90
N TYR A 541 -4.03 -6.90 -27.13
CA TYR A 541 -5.03 -6.27 -26.26
C TYR A 541 -4.90 -6.66 -24.77
N THR A 542 -4.03 -7.63 -24.44
CA THR A 542 -3.74 -8.04 -23.05
C THR A 542 -2.24 -8.07 -22.76
N ARG A 543 -1.83 -7.71 -21.53
CA ARG A 543 -0.46 -7.88 -21.00
C ARG A 543 -0.58 -8.40 -19.56
N GLU A 544 -0.60 -9.72 -19.39
CA GLU A 544 -0.75 -10.39 -18.08
C GLU A 544 -0.24 -11.85 -18.13
N ALA A 545 0.07 -12.45 -16.98
CA ALA A 545 0.38 -13.88 -16.87
C ALA A 545 -0.89 -14.78 -16.83
N GLY A 546 -1.98 -14.29 -16.24
CA GLY A 546 -3.27 -14.99 -16.15
C GLY A 546 -4.19 -14.75 -17.36
N VAL A 547 -5.50 -14.96 -17.15
CA VAL A 547 -6.55 -14.76 -18.15
C VAL A 547 -7.63 -13.76 -17.71
N ARG A 548 -7.36 -12.90 -16.72
CA ARG A 548 -8.37 -12.00 -16.14
C ARG A 548 -8.73 -10.85 -17.09
N ASN A 549 -7.72 -10.19 -17.67
CA ASN A 549 -7.94 -9.20 -18.71
C ASN A 549 -8.45 -9.86 -19.99
N LEU A 550 -7.99 -11.07 -20.31
CA LEU A 550 -8.53 -11.84 -21.45
C LEU A 550 -10.04 -12.07 -21.31
N GLU A 551 -10.53 -12.54 -20.16
CA GLU A 551 -11.98 -12.68 -19.90
C GLU A 551 -12.71 -11.34 -20.08
N ARG A 552 -12.12 -10.23 -19.59
CA ARG A 552 -12.69 -8.89 -19.71
C ARG A 552 -12.80 -8.43 -21.16
N GLU A 553 -11.76 -8.58 -21.95
CA GLU A 553 -11.78 -8.15 -23.36
C GLU A 553 -12.71 -9.03 -24.20
N ILE A 554 -12.74 -10.36 -23.98
CA ILE A 554 -13.73 -11.24 -24.63
C ILE A 554 -15.16 -10.84 -24.22
N SER A 555 -15.39 -10.49 -22.95
CA SER A 555 -16.68 -9.99 -22.50
C SER A 555 -17.07 -8.65 -23.15
N ASN A 556 -16.10 -7.76 -23.40
CA ASN A 556 -16.34 -6.51 -24.13
C ASN A 556 -16.77 -6.78 -25.58
N VAL A 557 -16.10 -7.71 -26.25
CA VAL A 557 -16.47 -8.16 -27.61
C VAL A 557 -17.88 -8.75 -27.61
N ALA A 558 -18.18 -9.67 -26.69
CA ALA A 558 -19.50 -10.27 -26.57
C ALA A 558 -20.59 -9.22 -26.33
N ARG A 559 -20.36 -8.25 -25.44
CA ARG A 559 -21.30 -7.16 -25.18
C ARG A 559 -21.58 -6.30 -26.41
N LYS A 560 -20.55 -5.98 -27.20
CA LYS A 560 -20.72 -5.25 -28.45
C LYS A 560 -21.44 -6.07 -29.51
N ALA A 561 -21.18 -7.37 -29.59
CA ALA A 561 -21.92 -8.28 -30.46
C ALA A 561 -23.41 -8.35 -30.08
N VAL A 562 -23.76 -8.42 -28.79
CA VAL A 562 -25.15 -8.33 -28.31
C VAL A 562 -25.79 -7.02 -28.77
N LYS A 563 -25.12 -5.88 -28.56
CA LYS A 563 -25.62 -4.56 -29.01
C LYS A 563 -25.89 -4.57 -30.52
N GLU A 564 -24.99 -5.15 -31.30
CA GLU A 564 -25.11 -5.22 -32.75
C GLU A 564 -26.31 -6.08 -33.20
N LEU A 565 -26.48 -7.27 -32.61
CA LEU A 565 -27.61 -8.17 -32.88
C LEU A 565 -28.96 -7.52 -32.52
N VAL A 566 -29.02 -6.79 -31.41
CA VAL A 566 -30.25 -6.12 -30.95
C VAL A 566 -30.62 -4.93 -31.85
N LEU A 567 -29.64 -4.12 -32.27
CA LEU A 567 -29.89 -2.96 -33.11
C LEU A 567 -30.17 -3.34 -34.57
N GLN A 568 -29.47 -4.35 -35.10
CA GLN A 568 -29.59 -4.78 -36.49
C GLN A 568 -30.47 -6.02 -36.61
N LYS A 569 -31.80 -5.83 -36.61
CA LYS A 569 -32.80 -6.93 -36.69
C LYS A 569 -32.60 -7.96 -37.84
N ARG A 570 -31.83 -7.63 -38.88
CA ARG A 570 -31.51 -8.54 -40.00
C ARG A 570 -30.29 -9.41 -39.75
N LYS A 571 -29.40 -9.04 -38.82
CA LYS A 571 -28.16 -9.76 -38.52
C LYS A 571 -28.45 -10.77 -37.42
N LYS A 572 -28.35 -12.07 -37.75
CA LYS A 572 -28.68 -13.18 -36.84
C LYS A 572 -27.45 -13.81 -36.17
N THR A 573 -26.27 -13.56 -36.71
CA THR A 573 -25.00 -14.12 -36.21
C THR A 573 -23.89 -13.09 -36.35
N VAL A 574 -23.04 -12.99 -35.33
CA VAL A 574 -21.82 -12.19 -35.31
C VAL A 574 -20.63 -13.13 -35.26
N LYS A 575 -19.73 -13.00 -36.25
CA LYS A 575 -18.47 -13.72 -36.31
C LYS A 575 -17.32 -12.73 -36.19
N VAL A 576 -16.49 -12.93 -35.17
CA VAL A 576 -15.32 -12.09 -34.88
C VAL A 576 -14.07 -12.76 -35.40
N THR A 577 -13.38 -12.08 -36.30
CA THR A 577 -12.14 -12.49 -36.97
C THR A 577 -11.03 -11.51 -36.63
N ALA A 578 -9.76 -11.86 -36.89
CA ALA A 578 -8.64 -10.95 -36.61
C ALA A 578 -8.79 -9.59 -37.33
N ALA A 579 -9.33 -9.60 -38.57
CA ALA A 579 -9.56 -8.40 -39.38
C ALA A 579 -10.62 -7.43 -38.81
N ASN A 580 -11.70 -7.93 -38.20
CA ASN A 580 -12.78 -7.08 -37.68
C ASN A 580 -12.69 -6.85 -36.16
N LEU A 581 -11.67 -7.42 -35.50
CA LEU A 581 -11.48 -7.30 -34.05
C LEU A 581 -11.35 -5.83 -33.60
N ALA A 582 -10.76 -4.98 -34.43
CA ALA A 582 -10.60 -3.55 -34.17
C ALA A 582 -11.94 -2.81 -34.06
N ASP A 583 -12.99 -3.26 -34.75
CA ASP A 583 -14.33 -2.67 -34.64
C ASP A 583 -14.92 -2.90 -33.22
N TYR A 584 -14.54 -4.03 -32.61
CA TYR A 584 -14.98 -4.42 -31.27
C TYR A 584 -14.06 -3.92 -30.15
N LEU A 585 -12.73 -3.93 -30.30
CA LEU A 585 -11.82 -3.55 -29.22
C LEU A 585 -11.17 -2.16 -29.40
N GLY A 586 -11.36 -1.55 -30.57
CA GLY A 586 -10.70 -0.30 -30.94
C GLY A 586 -9.26 -0.51 -31.38
N VAL A 587 -8.47 0.56 -31.29
CA VAL A 587 -7.06 0.56 -31.65
C VAL A 587 -6.25 -0.44 -30.82
N ILE A 588 -5.20 -0.98 -31.43
CA ILE A 588 -4.23 -1.88 -30.79
C ILE A 588 -3.60 -1.17 -29.58
N ARG A 589 -3.56 -1.87 -28.42
CA ARG A 589 -3.04 -1.31 -27.16
C ARG A 589 -1.58 -1.66 -26.92
N TYR A 590 -1.18 -2.87 -27.31
CA TYR A 590 0.16 -3.39 -27.09
C TYR A 590 0.77 -3.81 -28.43
N ARG A 591 2.06 -3.48 -28.60
CA ARG A 591 2.85 -3.99 -29.71
C ARG A 591 3.38 -5.37 -29.34
N TYR A 592 3.45 -6.26 -30.32
CA TYR A 592 3.91 -7.64 -30.16
C TYR A 592 5.12 -7.86 -31.05
N GLY A 593 6.19 -8.47 -30.51
CA GLY A 593 7.40 -8.79 -31.26
C GLY A 593 8.42 -7.67 -31.41
N GLU A 594 8.42 -6.65 -30.54
CA GLU A 594 9.51 -5.66 -30.50
C GLU A 594 10.72 -6.23 -29.75
N ALA A 595 11.41 -7.20 -30.37
CA ALA A 595 12.86 -7.19 -30.28
C ALA A 595 13.35 -5.96 -31.06
N GLU A 596 14.46 -5.36 -30.64
CA GLU A 596 15.03 -4.20 -31.34
C GLU A 596 15.14 -4.49 -32.85
N ALA A 597 14.82 -3.50 -33.68
CA ALA A 597 14.77 -3.70 -35.13
C ALA A 597 16.17 -3.97 -35.71
N GLU A 598 17.22 -3.47 -35.07
CA GLU A 598 18.62 -3.52 -35.49
C GLU A 598 19.55 -3.75 -34.28
N ASP A 599 20.75 -4.28 -34.53
CA ASP A 599 21.78 -4.45 -33.50
C ASP A 599 22.34 -3.06 -33.12
N GLN A 600 22.40 -2.75 -31.83
CA GLN A 600 22.73 -1.41 -31.33
C GLN A 600 23.87 -1.42 -30.32
N VAL A 601 24.62 -0.32 -30.28
CA VAL A 601 25.67 -0.10 -29.28
C VAL A 601 25.03 0.40 -27.99
N GLY A 602 25.37 -0.24 -26.88
CA GLY A 602 24.91 0.16 -25.54
C GLY A 602 23.48 -0.26 -25.20
N VAL A 603 22.78 -0.98 -26.08
CA VAL A 603 21.42 -1.45 -25.84
C VAL A 603 21.43 -2.96 -25.65
N VAL A 604 20.96 -3.43 -24.49
CA VAL A 604 20.95 -4.85 -24.14
C VAL A 604 19.56 -5.26 -23.66
N THR A 605 19.05 -6.38 -24.17
CA THR A 605 17.81 -6.97 -23.68
C THR A 605 18.08 -7.87 -22.46
N GLY A 606 17.59 -7.44 -21.30
CA GLY A 606 17.56 -8.20 -20.05
C GLY A 606 16.22 -8.86 -19.78
N LEU A 607 16.19 -9.85 -18.89
CA LEU A 607 14.97 -10.47 -18.40
C LEU A 607 14.73 -10.14 -16.92
N ALA A 608 13.56 -9.57 -16.64
CA ALA A 608 13.11 -9.29 -15.28
C ALA A 608 12.01 -10.23 -14.83
N TRP A 609 11.91 -10.38 -13.52
CA TRP A 609 10.80 -11.02 -12.86
C TRP A 609 10.04 -9.97 -12.05
N THR A 610 8.73 -9.89 -12.27
CA THR A 610 7.81 -9.07 -11.50
C THR A 610 6.74 -9.97 -10.88
N GLU A 611 5.99 -9.44 -9.91
CA GLU A 611 4.88 -10.15 -9.27
C GLU A 611 3.76 -10.53 -10.27
N VAL A 612 3.64 -9.81 -11.39
CA VAL A 612 2.66 -10.08 -12.44
C VAL A 612 3.19 -11.00 -13.54
N GLY A 613 4.46 -11.43 -13.45
CA GLY A 613 5.13 -12.34 -14.39
C GLY A 613 6.50 -11.83 -14.86
N GLY A 614 7.09 -12.54 -15.82
CA GLY A 614 8.35 -12.12 -16.43
C GLY A 614 8.14 -11.02 -17.47
N GLU A 615 9.17 -10.19 -17.65
CA GLU A 615 9.19 -9.03 -18.55
C GLU A 615 10.55 -8.88 -19.23
N LEU A 616 10.55 -8.33 -20.44
CA LEU A 616 11.78 -7.89 -21.11
C LEU A 616 12.10 -6.48 -20.66
N LEU A 617 13.36 -6.26 -20.29
CA LEU A 617 13.89 -4.94 -19.99
C LEU A 617 14.91 -4.58 -21.05
N THR A 618 14.77 -3.42 -21.65
CA THR A 618 15.84 -2.82 -22.45
C THR A 618 16.74 -2.03 -21.50
N ILE A 619 18.03 -2.31 -21.49
CA ILE A 619 19.03 -1.55 -20.72
C ILE A 619 19.81 -0.73 -21.73
N GLU A 620 19.79 0.58 -21.56
CA GLU A 620 20.43 1.55 -22.45
C GLU A 620 21.62 2.18 -21.72
N GLY A 621 22.78 2.19 -22.37
CA GLY A 621 23.96 2.89 -21.90
C GLY A 621 24.32 4.00 -22.88
N VAL A 622 24.68 5.17 -22.36
CA VAL A 622 25.32 6.23 -23.14
C VAL A 622 26.60 6.68 -22.47
N MET A 623 27.61 7.00 -23.28
CA MET A 623 28.87 7.56 -22.81
C MET A 623 29.02 8.98 -23.32
N MET A 624 29.40 9.90 -22.43
CA MET A 624 29.58 11.32 -22.73
C MET A 624 30.94 11.81 -22.19
N PRO A 625 31.56 12.86 -22.75
CA PRO A 625 32.70 13.52 -22.12
C PRO A 625 32.35 13.98 -20.69
N GLY A 626 33.22 13.74 -19.71
CA GLY A 626 32.91 14.03 -18.30
C GLY A 626 34.07 13.83 -17.32
N LYS A 627 33.75 13.63 -16.04
CA LYS A 627 34.71 13.48 -14.92
C LYS A 627 34.65 12.06 -14.30
N GLY A 628 34.15 11.07 -15.03
CA GLY A 628 34.06 9.68 -14.59
C GLY A 628 32.83 9.36 -13.73
N ARG A 629 31.75 10.13 -13.87
CA ARG A 629 30.52 9.92 -13.11
C ARG A 629 29.69 8.79 -13.71
N MET A 630 29.19 7.90 -12.87
CA MET A 630 28.21 6.88 -13.21
C MET A 630 26.82 7.35 -12.78
N THR A 631 25.95 7.63 -13.75
CA THR A 631 24.56 8.03 -13.50
C THR A 631 23.62 6.90 -13.86
N VAL A 632 22.58 6.72 -13.05
CA VAL A 632 21.62 5.63 -13.22
C VAL A 632 20.20 6.19 -13.10
N THR A 633 19.34 5.88 -14.07
CA THR A 633 17.93 6.30 -14.07
C THR A 633 17.00 5.15 -14.47
N GLY A 634 15.71 5.24 -14.10
CA GLY A 634 14.71 4.20 -14.40
C GLY A 634 13.96 3.65 -13.18
N ASN A 635 13.94 4.40 -12.06
CA ASN A 635 13.27 3.99 -10.80
C ASN A 635 13.80 2.66 -10.23
N LEU A 636 15.14 2.60 -10.09
CA LEU A 636 15.85 1.43 -9.58
C LEU A 636 15.97 1.48 -8.05
N LYS A 637 15.72 0.35 -7.40
CA LYS A 637 15.97 0.20 -5.96
C LYS A 637 17.46 -0.08 -5.67
N ASP A 638 17.81 -0.08 -4.38
CA ASP A 638 19.22 -0.09 -3.95
C ASP A 638 19.99 -1.35 -4.37
N VAL A 639 19.35 -2.53 -4.32
CA VAL A 639 19.96 -3.80 -4.79
C VAL A 639 20.36 -3.72 -6.27
N MET A 640 19.55 -3.07 -7.10
CA MET A 640 19.86 -2.91 -8.51
C MET A 640 20.97 -1.87 -8.75
N LYS A 641 21.02 -0.79 -7.95
CA LYS A 641 22.14 0.17 -7.99
C LYS A 641 23.47 -0.49 -7.60
N GLU A 642 23.46 -1.34 -6.58
CA GLU A 642 24.61 -2.15 -6.17
C GLU A 642 25.09 -3.06 -7.31
N SER A 643 24.14 -3.71 -8.01
CA SER A 643 24.46 -4.56 -9.16
C SER A 643 25.13 -3.78 -10.31
N ILE A 644 24.74 -2.52 -10.56
CA ILE A 644 25.39 -1.66 -11.55
C ILE A 644 26.80 -1.29 -11.09
N SER A 645 26.97 -0.95 -9.81
CA SER A 645 28.29 -0.66 -9.24
C SER A 645 29.24 -1.85 -9.35
N ALA A 646 28.75 -3.06 -9.09
CA ALA A 646 29.52 -4.29 -9.26
C ALA A 646 29.90 -4.55 -10.72
N ALA A 647 28.95 -4.36 -11.65
CA ALA A 647 29.20 -4.48 -13.09
C ALA A 647 30.24 -3.46 -13.57
N ALA A 648 30.10 -2.19 -13.19
CA ALA A 648 31.06 -1.14 -13.54
C ALA A 648 32.46 -1.41 -12.97
N SER A 649 32.54 -1.87 -11.73
CA SER A 649 33.81 -2.25 -11.08
C SER A 649 34.48 -3.43 -11.79
N TYR A 650 33.70 -4.43 -12.19
CA TYR A 650 34.21 -5.55 -12.98
C TYR A 650 34.78 -5.08 -14.32
N VAL A 651 34.04 -4.27 -15.08
CA VAL A 651 34.52 -3.77 -16.38
C VAL A 651 35.77 -2.90 -16.21
N ARG A 652 35.81 -2.04 -15.19
CA ARG A 652 36.99 -1.21 -14.87
C ARG A 652 38.21 -2.06 -14.51
N SER A 653 38.03 -3.12 -13.73
CA SER A 653 39.13 -4.02 -13.32
C SER A 653 39.77 -4.79 -14.48
N ARG A 654 39.03 -4.96 -15.58
CA ARG A 654 39.47 -5.68 -16.80
C ARG A 654 39.50 -4.79 -18.03
N ALA A 655 39.64 -3.48 -17.85
CA ALA A 655 39.61 -2.51 -18.96
C ALA A 655 40.61 -2.86 -20.08
N ILE A 656 41.84 -3.24 -19.71
CA ILE A 656 42.92 -3.63 -20.61
C ILE A 656 42.51 -4.83 -21.48
N ASP A 657 41.92 -5.86 -20.86
CA ASP A 657 41.47 -7.07 -21.55
C ASP A 657 40.33 -6.79 -22.54
N PHE A 658 39.55 -5.74 -22.30
CA PHE A 658 38.47 -5.30 -23.19
C PHE A 658 38.91 -4.27 -24.24
N GLY A 659 40.20 -3.92 -24.30
CA GLY A 659 40.70 -2.91 -25.23
C GLY A 659 40.36 -1.47 -24.84
N VAL A 660 40.12 -1.24 -23.54
CA VAL A 660 39.73 0.06 -22.99
C VAL A 660 40.90 0.62 -22.19
N GLU A 661 41.35 1.82 -22.55
CA GLU A 661 42.36 2.54 -21.77
C GLU A 661 41.82 2.89 -20.37
N PRO A 662 42.49 2.51 -19.27
CA PRO A 662 42.00 2.79 -17.91
C PRO A 662 41.63 4.27 -17.64
N PRO A 663 42.39 5.28 -18.11
CA PRO A 663 42.03 6.69 -17.93
C PRO A 663 40.73 7.12 -18.60
N LEU A 664 40.20 6.33 -19.54
CA LEU A 664 38.94 6.64 -20.21
C LEU A 664 37.77 6.67 -19.23
N PHE A 665 37.80 5.83 -18.19
CA PHE A 665 36.81 5.82 -17.11
C PHE A 665 36.78 7.11 -16.31
N ASP A 666 37.89 7.83 -16.20
CA ASP A 666 37.98 9.09 -15.44
C ASP A 666 37.62 10.31 -16.30
N ARG A 667 37.67 10.18 -17.64
CA ARG A 667 37.40 11.24 -18.62
C ARG A 667 36.00 11.18 -19.24
N ARG A 668 35.24 10.13 -18.96
CA ARG A 668 33.94 9.87 -19.57
C ARG A 668 32.89 9.59 -18.50
N ASP A 669 31.76 10.28 -18.59
CA ASP A 669 30.60 9.96 -17.78
C ASP A 669 29.79 8.87 -18.49
N ILE A 670 29.29 7.91 -17.72
CA ILE A 670 28.44 6.83 -18.20
C ILE A 670 27.06 7.00 -17.57
N HIS A 671 26.02 6.96 -18.41
CA HIS A 671 24.64 6.96 -17.94
C HIS A 671 23.95 5.68 -18.39
N VAL A 672 23.54 4.86 -17.42
CA VAL A 672 22.71 3.67 -17.64
C VAL A 672 21.25 4.01 -17.37
N HIS A 673 20.39 3.85 -18.37
CA HIS A 673 18.95 4.02 -18.28
C HIS A 673 18.24 2.67 -18.43
N VAL A 674 17.23 2.44 -17.59
CA VAL A 674 16.33 1.30 -17.72
C VAL A 674 14.89 1.84 -17.92
N PRO A 675 14.39 1.96 -19.17
CA PRO A 675 13.10 2.57 -19.53
C PRO A 675 11.89 1.93 -18.84
N GLU A 676 10.76 2.62 -18.72
CA GLU A 676 9.58 2.28 -17.89
C GLU A 676 9.70 2.66 -16.40
N GLY A 677 10.14 3.90 -16.10
CA GLY A 677 10.36 4.40 -14.73
C GLY A 677 9.13 4.48 -13.79
N ALA A 678 7.93 4.16 -14.27
CA ALA A 678 6.74 4.10 -13.41
C ALA A 678 6.68 2.83 -12.55
N THR A 679 7.35 1.75 -12.95
CA THR A 679 7.41 0.50 -12.18
C THR A 679 8.75 0.39 -11.45
N PRO A 680 8.74 0.22 -10.11
CA PRO A 680 9.99 0.06 -9.37
C PRO A 680 10.64 -1.29 -9.73
N LYS A 681 11.91 -1.24 -10.12
CA LYS A 681 12.67 -2.43 -10.53
C LYS A 681 13.68 -2.80 -9.46
N ASP A 682 13.66 -4.07 -9.11
CA ASP A 682 14.41 -4.58 -7.97
C ASP A 682 15.00 -5.96 -8.27
N GLY A 683 16.16 -6.25 -7.69
CA GLY A 683 16.86 -7.53 -7.82
C GLY A 683 18.15 -7.49 -8.66
N PRO A 684 19.15 -8.33 -8.33
CA PRO A 684 20.49 -8.29 -8.93
C PRO A 684 20.59 -9.00 -10.29
N SER A 685 19.50 -9.62 -10.76
CA SER A 685 19.51 -10.53 -11.92
C SER A 685 19.74 -9.88 -13.30
N ALA A 686 19.97 -8.56 -13.33
CA ALA A 686 20.31 -7.77 -14.51
C ALA A 686 21.80 -7.42 -14.61
N GLY A 687 22.62 -7.82 -13.62
CA GLY A 687 24.03 -7.44 -13.55
C GLY A 687 24.86 -7.83 -14.78
N VAL A 688 24.60 -9.01 -15.35
CA VAL A 688 25.25 -9.46 -16.58
C VAL A 688 24.87 -8.59 -17.80
N ALA A 689 23.61 -8.18 -17.89
CA ALA A 689 23.14 -7.31 -18.97
C ALA A 689 23.74 -5.90 -18.85
N MET A 690 23.86 -5.39 -17.63
CA MET A 690 24.51 -4.10 -17.35
C MET A 690 26.00 -4.12 -17.68
N ALA A 691 26.72 -5.19 -17.32
CA ALA A 691 28.12 -5.35 -17.69
C ALA A 691 28.31 -5.37 -19.22
N THR A 692 27.42 -6.07 -19.92
CA THR A 692 27.43 -6.12 -21.40
C THR A 692 27.16 -4.74 -22.02
N ALA A 693 26.21 -3.98 -21.47
CA ALA A 693 25.90 -2.62 -21.95
C ALA A 693 27.09 -1.68 -21.76
N ILE A 694 27.76 -1.75 -20.60
CA ILE A 694 28.97 -0.95 -20.31
C ILE A 694 30.12 -1.33 -21.25
N VAL A 695 30.39 -2.62 -21.45
CA VAL A 695 31.43 -3.06 -22.40
C VAL A 695 31.10 -2.60 -23.82
N SER A 696 29.84 -2.72 -24.24
CA SER A 696 29.38 -2.31 -25.57
C SER A 696 29.61 -0.82 -25.83
N ILE A 697 29.20 0.08 -24.93
CA ILE A 697 29.44 1.52 -25.10
C ILE A 697 30.93 1.86 -25.08
N MET A 698 31.74 1.15 -24.29
CA MET A 698 33.17 1.44 -24.16
C MET A 698 34.00 0.98 -25.34
N THR A 699 33.60 -0.10 -25.97
CA THR A 699 34.29 -0.69 -27.13
C THR A 699 33.69 -0.26 -28.47
N GLY A 700 32.50 0.36 -28.45
CA GLY A 700 31.73 0.68 -29.65
C GLY A 700 31.22 -0.55 -30.39
N ILE A 701 31.14 -1.72 -29.72
CA ILE A 701 30.71 -2.98 -30.33
C ILE A 701 29.20 -3.16 -30.15
N PRO A 702 28.41 -3.32 -31.23
CA PRO A 702 26.98 -3.56 -31.10
C PRO A 702 26.65 -4.90 -30.45
N VAL A 703 25.56 -4.92 -29.68
CA VAL A 703 24.98 -6.10 -29.05
C VAL A 703 23.90 -6.68 -29.98
N ARG A 704 23.86 -8.00 -30.08
CA ARG A 704 22.85 -8.71 -30.87
C ARG A 704 21.45 -8.49 -30.32
N LYS A 705 20.52 -8.07 -31.19
CA LYS A 705 19.12 -7.80 -30.86
C LYS A 705 18.28 -9.03 -30.52
N ASP A 706 18.72 -10.21 -30.98
CA ASP A 706 17.98 -11.47 -30.86
C ASP A 706 18.31 -12.26 -29.58
N ILE A 707 19.12 -11.67 -28.69
CA ILE A 707 19.60 -12.27 -27.44
C ILE A 707 19.01 -11.55 -26.23
N ALA A 708 18.45 -12.32 -25.30
CA ALA A 708 18.16 -11.84 -23.96
C ALA A 708 19.04 -12.52 -22.92
N MET A 709 19.34 -11.85 -21.81
CA MET A 709 20.19 -12.41 -20.77
C MET A 709 19.70 -12.11 -19.36
N THR A 710 20.01 -13.01 -18.43
CA THR A 710 19.76 -12.80 -17.00
C THR A 710 20.84 -13.50 -16.18
N GLY A 711 21.23 -12.86 -15.08
CA GLY A 711 22.29 -13.37 -14.21
C GLY A 711 22.75 -12.28 -13.26
N GLU A 712 23.01 -12.67 -12.02
CA GLU A 712 23.71 -11.82 -11.07
C GLU A 712 25.22 -11.90 -11.34
N ILE A 713 25.92 -10.79 -11.19
CA ILE A 713 27.35 -10.67 -11.44
C ILE A 713 28.11 -10.45 -10.13
N THR A 714 29.24 -11.13 -9.98
CA THR A 714 30.20 -10.84 -8.90
C THR A 714 31.33 -9.95 -9.40
N LEU A 715 32.06 -9.30 -8.48
CA LEU A 715 33.26 -8.52 -8.82
C LEU A 715 34.36 -9.34 -9.55
N ARG A 716 34.30 -10.68 -9.47
CA ARG A 716 35.21 -11.59 -10.18
C ARG A 716 34.69 -12.07 -11.54
N GLY A 717 33.55 -11.56 -12.00
CA GLY A 717 32.95 -11.93 -13.28
C GLY A 717 32.24 -13.29 -13.30
N ARG A 718 31.98 -13.92 -12.15
CA ARG A 718 31.12 -15.11 -12.08
C ARG A 718 29.64 -14.73 -12.22
N VAL A 719 28.90 -15.58 -12.92
CA VAL A 719 27.45 -15.47 -13.09
C VAL A 719 26.75 -16.37 -12.06
N LEU A 720 25.96 -15.78 -11.18
CA LEU A 720 25.27 -16.46 -10.08
C LEU A 720 23.82 -16.83 -10.47
N PRO A 721 23.24 -17.86 -9.82
CA PRO A 721 21.89 -18.32 -10.10
C PRO A 721 20.84 -17.25 -9.79
N ILE A 722 19.72 -17.33 -10.51
CA ILE A 722 18.60 -16.41 -10.44
C ILE A 722 17.28 -17.14 -10.19
N GLY A 723 16.30 -16.43 -9.62
CA GLY A 723 14.93 -16.93 -9.47
C GLY A 723 14.03 -16.63 -10.68
N GLY A 724 12.91 -17.35 -10.78
CA GLY A 724 11.84 -17.06 -11.73
C GLY A 724 12.19 -17.37 -13.20
N LEU A 725 13.03 -18.37 -13.44
CA LEU A 725 13.52 -18.72 -14.78
C LEU A 725 12.38 -19.02 -15.76
N LYS A 726 11.34 -19.75 -15.32
CA LYS A 726 10.18 -20.09 -16.14
C LYS A 726 9.46 -18.84 -16.64
N GLU A 727 9.16 -17.89 -15.74
CA GLU A 727 8.47 -16.65 -16.09
C GLU A 727 9.32 -15.77 -17.02
N LYS A 728 10.63 -15.72 -16.79
CA LYS A 728 11.58 -14.99 -17.65
C LYS A 728 11.63 -15.57 -19.07
N LEU A 729 11.73 -16.90 -19.21
CA LEU A 729 11.74 -17.54 -20.53
C LEU A 729 10.41 -17.41 -21.26
N LEU A 730 9.28 -17.45 -20.55
CA LEU A 730 7.98 -17.14 -21.14
C LEU A 730 7.92 -15.70 -21.66
N ALA A 731 8.56 -14.74 -20.97
CA ALA A 731 8.66 -13.36 -21.44
C ALA A 731 9.53 -13.25 -22.70
N ALA A 732 10.65 -13.96 -22.75
CA ALA A 732 11.52 -14.01 -23.92
C ALA A 732 10.78 -14.53 -25.16
N VAL A 733 10.03 -15.64 -25.05
CA VAL A 733 9.20 -16.16 -26.15
C VAL A 733 8.17 -15.13 -26.61
N ARG A 734 7.47 -14.48 -25.67
CA ARG A 734 6.46 -13.47 -26.02
C ARG A 734 7.04 -12.25 -26.71
N GLY A 735 8.27 -11.86 -26.38
CA GLY A 735 8.96 -10.76 -27.04
C GLY A 735 9.67 -11.15 -28.33
N GLY A 736 9.58 -12.40 -28.77
CA GLY A 736 10.20 -12.86 -30.03
C GLY A 736 11.72 -13.02 -29.96
N ILE A 737 12.30 -13.11 -28.76
CA ILE A 737 13.72 -13.41 -28.57
C ILE A 737 14.00 -14.86 -28.98
N LYS A 738 15.14 -15.10 -29.63
CA LYS A 738 15.52 -16.43 -30.11
C LYS A 738 16.49 -17.13 -29.19
N THR A 739 17.45 -16.40 -28.65
CA THR A 739 18.53 -16.96 -27.82
C THR A 739 18.49 -16.34 -26.43
N VAL A 740 18.60 -17.17 -25.38
CA VAL A 740 18.59 -16.70 -24.00
C VAL A 740 19.80 -17.23 -23.23
N LEU A 741 20.57 -16.31 -22.63
CA LEU A 741 21.69 -16.62 -21.77
C LEU A 741 21.23 -16.73 -20.31
N ILE A 742 21.51 -17.87 -19.68
CA ILE A 742 21.09 -18.18 -18.30
C ILE A 742 22.29 -18.64 -17.46
N PRO A 743 22.27 -18.48 -16.13
CA PRO A 743 23.34 -19.01 -15.27
C PRO A 743 23.42 -20.54 -15.37
N GLU A 744 24.63 -21.11 -15.37
CA GLU A 744 24.86 -22.56 -15.44
C GLU A 744 24.14 -23.33 -14.34
N GLU A 745 24.11 -22.80 -13.12
CA GLU A 745 23.44 -23.42 -11.97
C GLU A 745 21.91 -23.52 -12.13
N ASN A 746 21.31 -22.71 -13.01
CA ASN A 746 19.88 -22.74 -13.32
C ASN A 746 19.52 -23.76 -14.41
N ALA A 747 20.50 -24.44 -15.02
CA ALA A 747 20.23 -25.48 -16.03
C ALA A 747 19.34 -26.61 -15.48
N LYS A 748 19.43 -26.91 -14.17
CA LYS A 748 18.56 -27.87 -13.48
C LYS A 748 17.08 -27.48 -13.50
N ASP A 749 16.78 -26.18 -13.49
CA ASP A 749 15.41 -25.66 -13.45
C ASP A 749 14.72 -25.78 -14.82
N LEU A 750 15.47 -26.08 -15.89
CA LEU A 750 14.91 -26.36 -17.21
C LEU A 750 13.99 -27.58 -17.21
N ALA A 751 14.15 -28.51 -16.26
CA ALA A 751 13.23 -29.65 -16.11
C ALA A 751 11.77 -29.21 -15.85
N ASP A 752 11.57 -28.03 -15.25
CA ASP A 752 10.24 -27.51 -14.93
C ASP A 752 9.59 -26.69 -16.05
N ILE A 753 10.29 -26.56 -17.19
CA ILE A 753 9.85 -25.75 -18.32
C ILE A 753 9.19 -26.63 -19.39
N PRO A 754 8.01 -26.25 -19.90
CA PRO A 754 7.36 -26.97 -20.98
C PRO A 754 8.21 -27.05 -22.26
N ASP A 755 8.13 -28.17 -22.96
CA ASP A 755 8.88 -28.39 -24.21
C ASP A 755 8.48 -27.41 -25.32
N SER A 756 7.24 -26.92 -25.29
CA SER A 756 6.75 -25.87 -26.19
C SER A 756 7.52 -24.55 -26.07
N VAL A 757 8.13 -24.27 -24.91
CA VAL A 757 9.00 -23.10 -24.68
C VAL A 757 10.44 -23.43 -25.08
N LYS A 758 10.95 -24.59 -24.65
CA LYS A 758 12.33 -25.03 -24.95
C LYS A 758 12.60 -25.15 -26.45
N THR A 759 11.61 -25.59 -27.22
CA THR A 759 11.77 -25.77 -28.68
C THR A 759 11.83 -24.43 -29.43
N LYS A 760 11.29 -23.36 -28.84
CA LYS A 760 11.24 -22.01 -29.45
C LYS A 760 12.47 -21.15 -29.10
N LEU A 761 13.27 -21.54 -28.10
CA LEU A 761 14.41 -20.79 -27.61
C LEU A 761 15.69 -21.61 -27.65
N GLU A 762 16.77 -21.00 -28.11
CA GLU A 762 18.13 -21.51 -27.87
C GLU A 762 18.59 -21.02 -26.48
N ILE A 763 18.70 -21.94 -25.51
CA ILE A 763 19.07 -21.62 -24.14
C ILE A 763 20.54 -21.98 -23.92
N ILE A 764 21.36 -20.99 -23.60
CA ILE A 764 22.81 -21.16 -23.41
C ILE A 764 23.16 -20.93 -21.93
N PRO A 765 23.58 -21.98 -21.20
CA PRO A 765 24.08 -21.85 -19.83
C PRO A 765 25.47 -21.20 -19.81
N VAL A 766 25.67 -20.19 -18.96
CA VAL A 766 26.93 -19.45 -18.82
C VAL A 766 27.39 -19.38 -17.36
N ARG A 767 28.70 -19.44 -17.15
CA ARG A 767 29.33 -19.41 -15.82
C ARG A 767 30.06 -18.11 -15.52
N VAL A 768 30.57 -17.46 -16.56
CA VAL A 768 31.39 -16.24 -16.47
C VAL A 768 30.96 -15.22 -17.51
N VAL A 769 31.17 -13.93 -17.21
CA VAL A 769 30.77 -12.82 -18.08
C VAL A 769 31.46 -12.87 -19.44
N ASP A 770 32.68 -13.41 -19.55
CA ASP A 770 33.36 -13.59 -20.84
C ASP A 770 32.55 -14.45 -21.82
N GLN A 771 31.88 -15.50 -21.33
CA GLN A 771 31.01 -16.33 -22.16
C GLN A 771 29.78 -15.54 -22.62
N VAL A 772 29.27 -14.66 -21.77
CA VAL A 772 28.15 -13.78 -22.11
C VAL A 772 28.55 -12.85 -23.24
N LEU A 773 29.67 -12.14 -23.10
CA LEU A 773 30.19 -11.22 -24.12
C LEU A 773 30.52 -11.96 -25.43
N ALA A 774 31.00 -13.20 -25.34
CA ALA A 774 31.26 -14.07 -26.49
C ALA A 774 30.01 -14.34 -27.35
N HIS A 775 28.87 -14.54 -26.71
CA HIS A 775 27.60 -14.78 -27.39
C HIS A 775 26.85 -13.49 -27.76
N ALA A 776 26.95 -12.46 -26.92
CA ALA A 776 26.13 -11.24 -27.00
C ALA A 776 26.66 -10.19 -27.99
N LEU A 777 27.98 -10.02 -28.11
CA LEU A 777 28.59 -9.00 -28.97
C LEU A 777 28.81 -9.51 -30.39
N LEU A 778 28.66 -8.64 -31.40
CA LEU A 778 28.91 -9.00 -32.81
C LEU A 778 30.38 -9.32 -33.12
N ARG A 779 31.31 -8.70 -32.39
CA ARG A 779 32.75 -8.98 -32.45
C ARG A 779 33.33 -9.03 -31.04
N GLN A 780 34.45 -9.71 -30.86
CA GLN A 780 35.12 -9.74 -29.57
C GLN A 780 35.91 -8.44 -29.32
N PRO A 781 35.94 -7.94 -28.08
CA PRO A 781 36.89 -6.90 -27.68
C PRO A 781 38.33 -7.38 -27.90
N GLU A 782 39.19 -6.50 -28.40
CA GLU A 782 40.61 -6.79 -28.62
C GLU A 782 41.42 -6.22 -27.45
N PRO A 783 42.18 -7.04 -26.70
CA PRO A 783 43.01 -6.55 -25.61
C PRO A 783 44.06 -5.54 -26.09
N ILE A 784 44.38 -4.56 -25.25
CA ILE A 784 45.46 -3.60 -25.48
C ILE A 784 46.65 -3.87 -24.56
N GLU A 785 47.86 -3.48 -24.97
CA GLU A 785 48.98 -3.34 -24.03
C GLU A 785 48.97 -1.92 -23.48
N TRP A 786 48.85 -1.78 -22.15
CA TRP A 786 48.83 -0.48 -21.48
C TRP A 786 49.98 -0.39 -20.47
N ASP A 787 50.76 0.68 -20.56
CA ASP A 787 51.87 1.00 -19.67
C ASP A 787 51.51 2.26 -18.87
N GLU A 788 51.27 2.09 -17.58
CA GLU A 788 50.87 3.17 -16.67
C GLU A 788 51.95 4.27 -16.55
N GLU A 789 53.22 3.93 -16.74
CA GLU A 789 54.36 4.87 -16.63
C GLU A 789 54.53 5.76 -17.88
N ARG A 790 53.94 5.38 -19.02
CA ARG A 790 53.96 6.16 -20.27
C ARG A 790 52.75 7.07 -20.45
N ALA A 791 51.76 6.99 -19.56
CA ALA A 791 50.58 7.82 -19.62
C ALA A 791 50.91 9.27 -19.18
N PRO A 792 50.49 10.31 -19.92
CA PRO A 792 50.67 11.68 -19.46
C PRO A 792 49.93 11.85 -18.12
N PRO A 793 50.51 12.55 -17.13
CA PRO A 793 49.87 12.73 -15.83
C PRO A 793 48.48 13.35 -16.02
N PRO A 794 47.49 12.96 -15.18
CA PRO A 794 46.16 13.55 -15.26
C PRO A 794 46.29 15.08 -15.18
N ALA A 795 45.63 15.78 -16.11
CA ALA A 795 45.61 17.23 -16.09
C ALA A 795 45.12 17.70 -14.71
N PRO A 796 45.76 18.70 -14.09
CA PRO A 796 45.35 19.18 -12.77
C PRO A 796 43.88 19.55 -12.83
N ALA A 797 43.12 19.07 -11.84
CA ALA A 797 41.72 19.43 -11.69
C ALA A 797 41.65 20.96 -11.66
N ILE A 798 40.94 21.54 -12.63
CA ILE A 798 40.60 22.96 -12.60
C ILE A 798 39.71 23.10 -11.36
N GLU A 799 40.29 23.61 -10.27
CA GLU A 799 39.53 24.20 -9.18
C GLU A 799 38.68 25.30 -9.81
N GLU A 800 37.37 25.12 -9.82
CA GLU A 800 36.45 26.23 -10.07
C GLU A 800 36.69 27.23 -8.94
N GLU A 801 37.45 28.29 -9.24
CA GLU A 801 37.47 29.50 -8.43
C GLU A 801 36.01 29.91 -8.22
N ALA A 802 35.58 29.91 -6.96
CA ALA A 802 34.30 30.49 -6.56
C ALA A 802 34.17 31.88 -7.20
N PRO A 803 33.04 32.23 -7.83
CA PRO A 803 32.88 33.53 -8.44
C PRO A 803 32.92 34.59 -7.33
N GLY A 804 34.08 35.23 -7.18
CA GLY A 804 34.23 36.44 -6.40
C GLY A 804 33.33 37.52 -6.99
N LEU A 805 32.48 38.11 -6.14
CA LEU A 805 31.71 39.29 -6.47
C LEU A 805 32.62 40.36 -7.10
N ARG A 806 32.40 40.67 -8.37
CA ARG A 806 32.74 41.97 -8.93
C ARG A 806 31.46 42.76 -9.10
N ALA A 807 31.36 43.85 -8.33
CA ALA A 807 30.32 44.84 -8.45
C ALA A 807 30.35 45.50 -9.84
N HIS A 808 29.22 45.49 -10.53
CA HIS A 808 28.68 46.64 -11.26
C HIS A 808 27.21 46.40 -11.64
#